data_AF-A0A5R8NE07-F1
#
_entry.id   AF-A0A5R8NE07-F1
#
_cell.length_a   1.000
_cell.length_b   1.000
_cell.length_c   1.000
_cell.angle_alpha   90.00
_cell.angle_beta   90.00
_cell.angle_gamma   90.00
#
_symmetry.space_group_name_H-M   'P 1'
#
loop_
_entity.id
_entity.type
_entity.pdbx_description
1 polymer ?
#
loop_
_entity_poly.entity_id
_entity_poly.type
_entity_poly.pdbx_seq_one_letter_code
_entity_poly.pdbx_strand_id
1 'polypeptide(L)'
;MAISEEQVQQTARSLIESRRRSNFPPIDDYAFLSDCETTCLIASNGSVEWMCVPRPDSPSVFGAMLDRNAGHFRIGPYGRNVPAARRYLPGGIILETTWQTATGWLIVRDALVLGPWHNNFQRSKTHRRTPMDWDAEHMLLRTVKCVSGTVELEMSCEPSFDYHREAAHWEYTGKVYEEATAQCAADPSAGPTLVLTTDLRLGIEGREARARTRMEEGDQVYVALTWSELPAPQTFAEAAQKMWTTTECWRQWITLGKFPDHPWRSYLQRSALTLKGLTYAPTGALMAAPTTSLPETPGGERNWDYRYSWVRDSTFALWGLYTLGLDREADDFFAFLNDATTGPDGEPVPLQVLYGIDGERTLTETTLDHLSGYDSARPVRIGNGAYNQDQHDIWGTMLDSVYLHVKSRQHVPETLWPLLERQVGAAIRHWREPDRGIWEVRGEPQHFTSSKIMCWVALDRGAKLAELHGELEIAARWYDIAEEIKDDVLTHGVDADGVLTQTYGGSTLDASLLLAVLTRFLPPDDHRIRATVLAIADRLTENGLVLRYRTETTDDGLSGNEGTFTICSFWLVSALVEIGELPRARQLCERLLGYASPLRLYAEEIEPHSGRHLGNFPQAFTHLALINAVTHIIRAEEASEAGRFVPAHTPTTQHG
;
A
#
# COMPACT_ATOMS: atom_id res chain seq x y z
N MET A 1 23.49 -2.93 39.37
CA MET A 1 23.20 -1.60 38.79
C MET A 1 21.82 -1.20 39.29
N ALA A 2 21.76 -0.20 40.17
CA ALA A 2 20.48 0.34 40.62
C ALA A 2 19.92 1.23 39.50
N ILE A 3 18.74 0.90 39.00
CA ILE A 3 17.99 1.74 38.05
C ILE A 3 17.69 3.06 38.78
N SER A 4 18.03 4.20 38.18
CA SER A 4 17.81 5.50 38.82
C SER A 4 16.31 5.79 38.95
N GLU A 5 15.90 6.50 40.01
CA GLU A 5 14.50 6.94 40.18
C GLU A 5 13.98 7.73 38.96
N GLU A 6 14.88 8.41 38.26
CA GLU A 6 14.60 9.17 37.04
C GLU A 6 14.23 8.24 35.87
N GLN A 7 14.95 7.13 35.67
CA GLN A 7 14.60 6.11 34.68
C GLN A 7 13.26 5.43 35.00
N VAL A 8 12.98 5.14 36.28
CA VAL A 8 11.70 4.56 36.70
C VAL A 8 10.55 5.55 36.45
N GLN A 9 10.74 6.83 36.71
CA GLN A 9 9.72 7.86 36.44
C GLN A 9 9.50 8.09 34.94
N GLN A 10 10.53 7.97 34.11
CA GLN A 10 10.44 8.10 32.65
C GLN A 10 9.72 6.91 32.02
N THR A 11 10.03 5.67 32.46
CA THR A 11 9.28 4.47 32.08
C THR A 11 7.84 4.51 32.59
N ALA A 12 7.60 5.00 33.81
CA ALA A 12 6.25 5.16 34.34
C ALA A 12 5.44 6.22 33.57
N ARG A 13 6.05 7.34 33.15
CA ARG A 13 5.40 8.35 32.29
C ARG A 13 5.09 7.79 30.90
N SER A 14 6.03 7.08 30.28
CA SER A 14 5.82 6.34 29.02
C SER A 14 4.67 5.33 29.12
N LEU A 15 4.59 4.56 30.21
CA LEU A 15 3.49 3.61 30.47
C LEU A 15 2.15 4.28 30.81
N ILE A 16 2.18 5.52 31.33
CA ILE A 16 0.96 6.32 31.60
C ILE A 16 0.48 7.02 30.32
N GLU A 17 1.39 7.48 29.46
CA GLU A 17 1.07 7.99 28.12
C GLU A 17 0.57 6.88 27.20
N SER A 18 1.15 5.67 27.26
CA SER A 18 0.65 4.49 26.55
C SER A 18 -0.74 4.02 27.01
N ARG A 19 -1.25 4.58 28.11
CA ARG A 19 -2.58 4.29 28.68
C ARG A 19 -3.62 5.37 28.41
N ARG A 20 -3.29 6.48 27.75
CA ARG A 20 -4.34 7.32 27.18
C ARG A 20 -4.99 6.53 26.05
N ARG A 21 -6.23 6.08 26.27
CA ARG A 21 -7.04 5.53 25.17
C ARG A 21 -7.17 6.64 24.14
N SER A 22 -6.52 6.47 22.99
CA SER A 22 -6.74 7.34 21.86
C SER A 22 -8.23 7.35 21.51
N ASN A 23 -8.73 8.50 21.07
CA ASN A 23 -10.09 8.61 20.53
C ASN A 23 -10.17 8.05 19.10
N PHE A 24 -9.04 7.66 18.52
CA PHE A 24 -8.93 7.05 17.21
C PHE A 24 -8.75 5.53 17.35
N PRO A 25 -9.36 4.73 16.47
CA PRO A 25 -8.98 3.34 16.30
C PRO A 25 -7.48 3.20 15.99
N PRO A 26 -6.80 2.14 16.47
CA PRO A 26 -5.47 1.80 15.99
C PRO A 26 -5.44 1.67 14.45
N ILE A 27 -4.34 2.10 13.82
CA ILE A 27 -4.22 2.09 12.35
C ILE A 27 -4.41 0.68 11.78
N ASP A 28 -3.86 -0.33 12.44
CA ASP A 28 -4.00 -1.74 12.06
C ASP A 28 -5.41 -2.31 12.29
N ASP A 29 -6.28 -1.60 13.00
CA ASP A 29 -7.66 -2.04 13.21
C ASP A 29 -8.60 -1.64 12.05
N TYR A 30 -8.12 -0.92 11.04
CA TYR A 30 -8.91 -0.62 9.86
C TYR A 30 -8.96 -1.81 8.88
N ALA A 31 -10.14 -2.06 8.33
CA ALA A 31 -10.31 -2.89 7.14
C ALA A 31 -10.23 -2.01 5.90
N PHE A 32 -9.51 -2.47 4.88
CA PHE A 32 -9.43 -1.87 3.56
C PHE A 32 -10.45 -2.50 2.59
N LEU A 33 -11.22 -1.68 1.89
CA LEU A 33 -12.05 -2.08 0.75
C LEU A 33 -11.60 -1.34 -0.51
N SER A 34 -11.79 -1.97 -1.66
CA SER A 34 -11.51 -1.39 -2.97
C SER A 34 -12.45 -1.98 -4.02
N ASP A 35 -12.80 -1.19 -5.04
CA ASP A 35 -13.35 -1.60 -6.33
C ASP A 35 -12.39 -1.25 -7.49
N CYS A 36 -11.12 -0.97 -7.18
CA CYS A 36 -10.09 -0.48 -8.10
C CYS A 36 -10.36 0.90 -8.73
N GLU A 37 -11.45 1.59 -8.36
CA GLU A 37 -11.67 3.01 -8.70
C GLU A 37 -11.80 3.91 -7.48
N THR A 38 -12.13 3.35 -6.32
CA THR A 38 -12.30 4.01 -5.03
C THR A 38 -11.84 3.08 -3.93
N THR A 39 -11.51 3.65 -2.77
CA THR A 39 -11.12 2.88 -1.58
C THR A 39 -11.84 3.38 -0.34
N CYS A 40 -11.96 2.52 0.67
CA CYS A 40 -12.66 2.81 1.91
C CYS A 40 -11.96 2.12 3.08
N LEU A 41 -11.83 2.81 4.23
CA LEU A 41 -11.35 2.22 5.48
C LEU A 41 -12.48 2.13 6.52
N ILE A 42 -12.68 0.92 7.05
CA ILE A 42 -13.73 0.59 8.03
C ILE A 42 -13.09 0.24 9.38
N ALA A 43 -13.36 1.04 10.40
CA ALA A 43 -12.96 0.76 11.78
C ALA A 43 -13.63 -0.51 12.32
N SER A 44 -13.08 -1.15 13.36
CA SER A 44 -13.68 -2.35 13.98
C SER A 44 -15.10 -2.14 14.49
N ASN A 45 -15.44 -0.91 14.86
CA ASN A 45 -16.79 -0.58 15.27
C ASN A 45 -17.81 -0.67 14.11
N GLY A 46 -17.41 -0.86 12.85
CA GLY A 46 -18.29 -0.88 11.69
C GLY A 46 -18.55 0.50 11.08
N SER A 47 -17.75 1.50 11.45
CA SER A 47 -17.78 2.83 10.85
C SER A 47 -16.79 2.94 9.69
N VAL A 48 -17.25 3.45 8.56
CA VAL A 48 -16.39 3.99 7.51
C VAL A 48 -15.85 5.33 8.02
N GLU A 49 -14.53 5.43 8.14
CA GLU A 49 -13.87 6.62 8.70
C GLU A 49 -12.91 7.29 7.71
N TRP A 50 -12.67 6.65 6.57
CA TRP A 50 -11.95 7.23 5.44
C TRP A 50 -12.58 6.78 4.13
N MET A 51 -12.99 7.74 3.30
CA MET A 51 -13.44 7.50 1.94
C MET A 51 -13.37 8.80 1.14
N CYS A 52 -12.82 8.70 -0.06
CA CYS A 52 -12.75 9.78 -1.04
C CYS A 52 -13.52 9.36 -2.28
N VAL A 53 -14.35 10.25 -2.82
CA VAL A 53 -15.13 10.02 -4.03
C VAL A 53 -15.08 11.27 -4.93
N PRO A 54 -15.14 11.09 -6.26
CA PRO A 54 -15.31 9.84 -6.98
C PRO A 54 -14.01 9.03 -7.17
N ARG A 55 -12.85 9.60 -6.82
CA ARG A 55 -11.54 8.93 -6.91
C ARG A 55 -10.86 8.86 -5.53
N PRO A 56 -9.93 7.92 -5.29
CA PRO A 56 -9.24 7.81 -4.01
C PRO A 56 -8.41 9.06 -3.66
N ASP A 57 -7.92 9.80 -4.65
CA ASP A 57 -7.18 11.05 -4.47
C ASP A 57 -8.07 12.31 -4.38
N SER A 58 -9.40 12.16 -4.50
CA SER A 58 -10.36 13.26 -4.33
C SER A 58 -10.42 13.74 -2.87
N PRO A 59 -11.02 14.92 -2.60
CA PRO A 59 -11.33 15.32 -1.25
C PRO A 59 -12.20 14.29 -0.50
N SER A 60 -11.91 14.06 0.78
CA SER A 60 -12.62 13.06 1.55
C SER A 60 -14.08 13.46 1.80
N VAL A 61 -14.99 12.49 1.74
CA VAL A 61 -16.38 12.63 2.23
C VAL A 61 -16.57 11.99 3.61
N PHE A 62 -15.68 11.06 3.97
CA PHE A 62 -15.52 10.57 5.34
C PHE A 62 -14.05 10.70 5.71
N GLY A 63 -13.79 11.38 6.81
CA GLY A 63 -12.47 11.77 7.28
C GLY A 63 -12.28 11.61 8.79
N ALA A 64 -13.19 10.89 9.46
CA ALA A 64 -13.12 10.58 10.90
C ALA A 64 -11.78 10.01 11.37
N MET A 65 -11.01 9.42 10.45
CA MET A 65 -9.63 8.98 10.69
C MET A 65 -8.66 10.14 11.01
N LEU A 66 -8.86 11.33 10.44
CA LEU A 66 -8.00 12.52 10.64
C LEU A 66 -8.60 13.54 11.62
N ASP A 67 -9.92 13.57 11.78
CA ASP A 67 -10.59 14.34 12.81
C ASP A 67 -11.92 13.68 13.13
N ARG A 68 -12.24 13.42 14.41
CA ARG A 68 -13.44 12.67 14.77
C ARG A 68 -14.76 13.31 14.34
N ASN A 69 -14.78 14.59 13.97
CA ASN A 69 -15.95 15.29 13.43
C ASN A 69 -16.01 15.31 11.89
N ALA A 70 -14.95 14.85 11.22
CA ALA A 70 -14.83 14.89 9.76
C ALA A 70 -15.67 13.83 9.02
N GLY A 71 -16.84 13.51 9.54
CA GLY A 71 -17.82 12.63 8.92
C GLY A 71 -17.48 11.14 9.01
N HIS A 72 -18.53 10.33 9.12
CA HIS A 72 -18.43 8.88 9.26
C HIS A 72 -19.67 8.17 8.70
N PHE A 73 -19.57 6.87 8.46
CA PHE A 73 -20.73 6.04 8.12
C PHE A 73 -20.72 4.70 8.86
N ARG A 74 -21.51 4.63 9.94
CA ARG A 74 -21.63 3.50 10.85
C ARG A 74 -22.84 2.62 10.55
N ILE A 75 -22.63 1.31 10.56
CA ILE A 75 -23.69 0.29 10.67
C ILE A 75 -23.29 -0.72 11.74
N GLY A 76 -24.22 -1.12 12.59
CA GLY A 76 -23.96 -2.14 13.60
C GLY A 76 -24.96 -2.14 14.74
N PRO A 77 -24.80 -3.05 15.72
CA PRO A 77 -25.67 -3.09 16.88
C PRO A 77 -25.64 -1.78 17.69
N TYR A 78 -26.81 -1.36 18.14
CA TYR A 78 -26.95 -0.22 19.04
C TYR A 78 -26.15 -0.42 20.33
N GLY A 79 -25.42 0.63 20.75
CA GLY A 79 -24.66 0.64 22.00
C GLY A 79 -23.47 -0.34 22.06
N ARG A 80 -22.99 -0.84 20.91
CA ARG A 80 -21.89 -1.81 20.83
C ARG A 80 -20.85 -1.41 19.80
N ASN A 81 -19.61 -1.24 20.24
CA ASN A 81 -18.49 -0.81 19.38
C ASN A 81 -17.44 -1.88 19.14
N VAL A 82 -17.51 -3.02 19.84
CA VAL A 82 -16.52 -4.09 19.72
C VAL A 82 -17.20 -5.32 19.11
N PRO A 83 -16.78 -5.76 17.92
CA PRO A 83 -17.31 -6.97 17.29
C PRO A 83 -16.75 -8.23 17.96
N ALA A 84 -17.43 -9.35 17.75
CA ALA A 84 -16.95 -10.66 18.20
C ALA A 84 -15.86 -11.23 17.28
N ALA A 85 -15.95 -10.96 15.98
CA ALA A 85 -14.94 -11.37 15.00
C ALA A 85 -15.01 -10.51 13.73
N ARG A 86 -13.90 -10.43 13.00
CA ARG A 86 -13.80 -9.81 11.68
C ARG A 86 -12.95 -10.69 10.77
N ARG A 87 -13.32 -10.78 9.49
CA ARG A 87 -12.52 -11.46 8.47
C ARG A 87 -12.87 -10.90 7.10
N TYR A 88 -11.94 -11.06 6.16
CA TYR A 88 -12.32 -11.02 4.75
C TYR A 88 -12.90 -12.36 4.31
N LEU A 89 -13.90 -12.34 3.44
CA LEU A 89 -14.34 -13.56 2.77
C LEU A 89 -13.19 -14.12 1.91
N PRO A 90 -12.97 -15.45 1.92
CA PRO A 90 -11.87 -16.06 1.18
C PRO A 90 -11.89 -15.72 -0.32
N GLY A 91 -10.73 -15.32 -0.83
CA GLY A 91 -10.53 -14.99 -2.24
C GLY A 91 -10.97 -13.59 -2.65
N GLY A 92 -11.27 -12.67 -1.71
CA GLY A 92 -11.56 -11.29 -2.07
C GLY A 92 -11.42 -10.25 -0.97
N ILE A 93 -11.92 -9.05 -1.27
CA ILE A 93 -11.91 -7.86 -0.42
C ILE A 93 -13.35 -7.51 0.00
N ILE A 94 -14.01 -8.49 0.61
CA ILE A 94 -15.34 -8.32 1.21
C ILE A 94 -15.18 -8.54 2.72
N LEU A 95 -15.44 -7.50 3.50
CA LEU A 95 -15.35 -7.58 4.96
C LEU A 95 -16.60 -8.27 5.50
N GLU A 96 -16.43 -9.24 6.38
CA GLU A 96 -17.50 -9.80 7.22
C GLU A 96 -17.18 -9.51 8.69
N THR A 97 -18.10 -8.80 9.35
CA THR A 97 -18.02 -8.48 10.77
C THR A 97 -19.13 -9.22 11.51
N THR A 98 -18.74 -10.04 12.48
CA THR A 98 -19.67 -10.76 13.36
C THR A 98 -19.82 -10.00 14.67
N TRP A 99 -21.06 -9.73 15.03
CA TRP A 99 -21.43 -9.04 16.25
C TRP A 99 -22.14 -9.97 17.21
N GLN A 100 -21.78 -9.88 18.49
CA GLN A 100 -22.47 -10.53 19.58
C GLN A 100 -23.05 -9.46 20.50
N THR A 101 -24.35 -9.53 20.75
CA THR A 101 -25.02 -8.73 21.79
C THR A 101 -25.49 -9.64 22.93
N ALA A 102 -26.10 -9.05 23.95
CA ALA A 102 -26.70 -9.84 25.03
C ALA A 102 -27.91 -10.67 24.57
N THR A 103 -28.50 -10.33 23.43
CA THR A 103 -29.79 -10.83 22.98
C THR A 103 -29.74 -11.52 21.61
N GLY A 104 -28.63 -11.44 20.89
CA GLY A 104 -28.51 -12.07 19.57
C GLY A 104 -27.18 -11.87 18.87
N TRP A 105 -27.13 -12.32 17.63
CA TRP A 105 -25.97 -12.32 16.76
C TRP A 105 -26.32 -11.71 15.40
N LEU A 106 -25.41 -10.89 14.91
CA LEU A 106 -25.59 -10.15 13.66
C LEU A 106 -24.33 -10.24 12.81
N ILE A 107 -24.50 -10.47 11.52
CA ILE A 107 -23.41 -10.47 10.53
C ILE A 107 -23.62 -9.26 9.63
N VAL A 108 -22.60 -8.41 9.55
CA VAL A 108 -22.50 -7.33 8.55
C VAL A 108 -21.50 -7.73 7.49
N ARG A 109 -21.84 -7.53 6.22
CA ARG A 109 -20.88 -7.62 5.11
C ARG A 109 -20.79 -6.30 4.37
N ASP A 110 -19.57 -5.85 4.14
CA ASP A 110 -19.26 -4.58 3.48
C ASP A 110 -18.40 -4.84 2.23
N ALA A 111 -18.75 -4.19 1.12
CA ALA A 111 -17.99 -4.24 -0.13
C ALA A 111 -18.12 -2.92 -0.90
N LEU A 112 -17.03 -2.51 -1.56
CA LEU A 112 -17.12 -1.65 -2.74
C LEU A 112 -17.45 -2.54 -3.93
N VAL A 113 -18.53 -2.22 -4.64
CA VAL A 113 -19.17 -3.15 -5.57
C VAL A 113 -18.47 -3.17 -6.92
N LEU A 114 -18.09 -4.38 -7.33
CA LEU A 114 -17.70 -4.72 -8.69
C LEU A 114 -18.86 -5.44 -9.40
N GLY A 115 -19.08 -5.11 -10.67
CA GLY A 115 -20.08 -5.71 -11.54
C GLY A 115 -19.58 -5.86 -12.98
N PRO A 116 -20.40 -6.38 -13.91
CA PRO A 116 -20.03 -6.48 -15.32
C PRO A 116 -19.74 -5.11 -15.96
N TRP A 117 -18.88 -5.09 -16.98
CA TRP A 117 -18.63 -3.89 -17.78
C TRP A 117 -19.94 -3.27 -18.30
N HIS A 118 -20.13 -1.98 -18.03
CA HIS A 118 -21.41 -1.27 -18.27
C HIS A 118 -21.37 -0.24 -19.40
N ASN A 119 -20.18 0.23 -19.80
CA ASN A 119 -20.02 1.23 -20.87
C ASN A 119 -20.07 0.62 -22.28
N ASN A 120 -21.26 0.11 -22.67
CA ASN A 120 -21.49 -0.57 -23.95
C ASN A 120 -22.07 0.34 -25.06
N PHE A 121 -22.64 1.49 -24.68
CA PHE A 121 -23.30 2.41 -25.61
C PHE A 121 -22.51 3.70 -25.84
N GLN A 122 -21.63 4.06 -24.90
CA GLN A 122 -20.76 5.23 -24.97
C GLN A 122 -19.40 4.86 -24.38
N ARG A 123 -18.33 5.41 -24.95
CA ARG A 123 -16.98 5.23 -24.42
C ARG A 123 -16.88 5.87 -23.03
N SER A 124 -16.30 5.12 -22.08
CA SER A 124 -15.93 5.66 -20.78
C SER A 124 -15.05 6.91 -20.93
N LYS A 125 -15.29 7.91 -20.08
CA LYS A 125 -14.46 9.13 -20.02
C LYS A 125 -13.25 8.96 -19.12
N THR A 126 -13.26 7.97 -18.22
CA THR A 126 -12.21 7.74 -17.22
C THR A 126 -11.22 6.66 -17.66
N HIS A 127 -11.69 5.63 -18.35
CA HIS A 127 -10.85 4.51 -18.75
C HIS A 127 -9.92 4.85 -19.92
N ARG A 128 -8.62 4.72 -19.66
CA ARG A 128 -7.52 4.78 -20.64
C ARG A 128 -6.94 3.40 -20.94
N ARG A 129 -7.01 2.47 -19.98
CA ARG A 129 -6.61 1.07 -20.14
C ARG A 129 -7.69 0.23 -20.81
N THR A 130 -7.31 -0.96 -21.23
CA THR A 130 -8.23 -1.91 -21.87
C THR A 130 -9.31 -2.31 -20.87
N PRO A 131 -10.61 -2.11 -21.18
CA PRO A 131 -11.69 -2.57 -20.32
C PRO A 131 -11.62 -4.06 -20.03
N MET A 132 -11.93 -4.42 -18.79
CA MET A 132 -12.06 -5.80 -18.34
C MET A 132 -13.52 -6.26 -18.39
N ASP A 133 -13.78 -7.55 -18.14
CA ASP A 133 -15.15 -8.09 -18.05
C ASP A 133 -15.95 -7.48 -16.88
N TRP A 134 -15.24 -6.91 -15.90
CA TRP A 134 -15.80 -6.33 -14.68
C TRP A 134 -15.29 -4.90 -14.48
N ASP A 135 -16.10 -4.07 -13.84
CA ASP A 135 -15.80 -2.67 -13.53
C ASP A 135 -16.43 -2.25 -12.19
N ALA A 136 -16.00 -1.11 -11.66
CA ALA A 136 -16.59 -0.50 -10.49
C ALA A 136 -18.05 -0.07 -10.77
N GLU A 137 -18.96 -0.36 -9.84
CA GLU A 137 -20.34 0.14 -9.88
C GLU A 137 -20.54 1.42 -9.04
N HIS A 138 -19.45 1.96 -8.46
CA HIS A 138 -19.45 3.21 -7.68
C HIS A 138 -20.43 3.18 -6.51
N MET A 139 -20.34 2.11 -5.72
CA MET A 139 -21.25 1.83 -4.61
C MET A 139 -20.52 1.19 -3.43
N LEU A 140 -20.72 1.75 -2.24
CA LEU A 140 -20.47 1.05 -0.99
C LEU A 140 -21.75 0.31 -0.58
N LEU A 141 -21.71 -1.02 -0.61
CA LEU A 141 -22.83 -1.88 -0.26
C LEU A 141 -22.61 -2.58 1.08
N ARG A 142 -23.61 -2.50 1.95
CA ARG A 142 -23.60 -3.09 3.28
C ARG A 142 -24.83 -3.98 3.41
N THR A 143 -24.64 -5.25 3.73
CA THR A 143 -25.74 -6.20 4.00
C THR A 143 -25.67 -6.66 5.44
N VAL A 144 -26.83 -6.83 6.05
CA VAL A 144 -26.96 -7.20 7.46
C VAL A 144 -27.90 -8.39 7.57
N LYS A 145 -27.50 -9.39 8.35
CA LYS A 145 -28.34 -10.54 8.69
C LYS A 145 -28.32 -10.80 10.19
N CYS A 146 -29.49 -10.87 10.81
CA CYS A 146 -29.61 -11.39 12.17
C CYS A 146 -29.60 -12.92 12.09
N VAL A 147 -28.54 -13.55 12.61
CA VAL A 147 -28.34 -15.00 12.49
C VAL A 147 -28.87 -15.78 13.69
N SER A 148 -29.11 -15.11 14.82
CA SER A 148 -29.74 -15.72 15.99
C SER A 148 -30.26 -14.65 16.95
N GLY A 149 -31.40 -14.91 17.58
CA GLY A 149 -31.96 -14.05 18.64
C GLY A 149 -32.50 -12.72 18.11
N THR A 150 -32.34 -11.66 18.90
CA THR A 150 -32.84 -10.32 18.58
C THR A 150 -31.74 -9.28 18.75
N VAL A 151 -31.57 -8.38 17.79
CA VAL A 151 -30.56 -7.32 17.83
C VAL A 151 -31.17 -5.99 17.40
N GLU A 152 -30.95 -4.94 18.21
CA GLU A 152 -31.24 -3.57 17.79
C GLU A 152 -30.13 -3.09 16.84
N LEU A 153 -30.46 -2.92 15.57
CA LEU A 153 -29.57 -2.38 14.54
C LEU A 153 -29.66 -0.85 14.52
N GLU A 154 -28.51 -0.19 14.36
CA GLU A 154 -28.41 1.24 14.13
C GLU A 154 -27.54 1.53 12.89
N MET A 155 -27.95 2.55 12.14
CA MET A 155 -27.22 3.14 11.03
C MET A 155 -27.11 4.65 11.26
N SER A 156 -25.93 5.21 10.99
CA SER A 156 -25.62 6.64 11.07
C SER A 156 -24.68 6.99 9.92
N CYS A 157 -25.14 7.81 8.99
CA CYS A 157 -24.39 8.26 7.82
C CYS A 157 -24.29 9.79 7.82
N GLU A 158 -23.09 10.31 8.03
CA GLU A 158 -22.81 11.74 8.16
C GLU A 158 -21.61 12.11 7.28
N PRO A 159 -21.79 12.32 5.98
CA PRO A 159 -20.70 12.76 5.12
C PRO A 159 -20.29 14.20 5.45
N SER A 160 -19.00 14.49 5.28
CA SER A 160 -18.47 15.85 5.35
C SER A 160 -17.51 16.08 4.19
N PHE A 161 -17.90 16.98 3.29
CA PHE A 161 -17.21 17.25 2.05
C PHE A 161 -15.96 18.11 2.24
N ASP A 162 -15.06 18.05 1.24
CA ASP A 162 -13.79 18.77 1.19
C ASP A 162 -12.99 18.70 2.50
N TYR A 163 -12.73 17.49 2.99
CA TYR A 163 -11.99 17.27 4.23
C TYR A 163 -12.60 18.02 5.43
N HIS A 164 -13.92 17.92 5.58
CA HIS A 164 -14.69 18.59 6.63
C HIS A 164 -14.72 20.12 6.56
N ARG A 165 -14.34 20.74 5.44
CA ARG A 165 -14.57 22.18 5.23
C ARG A 165 -16.03 22.48 4.96
N GLU A 166 -16.74 21.53 4.35
CA GLU A 166 -18.14 21.68 3.98
C GLU A 166 -19.02 20.60 4.64
N ALA A 167 -20.21 21.03 5.07
CA ALA A 167 -21.22 20.14 5.65
C ALA A 167 -22.11 19.53 4.56
N ALA A 168 -22.71 18.37 4.86
CA ALA A 168 -23.72 17.77 4.02
C ALA A 168 -25.11 18.38 4.27
N HIS A 169 -25.86 18.59 3.20
CA HIS A 169 -27.30 18.81 3.21
C HIS A 169 -28.00 17.53 2.72
N TRP A 170 -28.96 17.03 3.50
CA TRP A 170 -29.73 15.84 3.18
C TRP A 170 -31.16 16.18 2.76
N GLU A 171 -31.66 15.48 1.75
CA GLU A 171 -33.05 15.52 1.32
C GLU A 171 -33.59 14.11 1.04
N TYR A 172 -34.88 13.88 1.28
CA TYR A 172 -35.53 12.64 0.86
C TYR A 172 -35.77 12.67 -0.65
N THR A 173 -35.32 11.64 -1.36
CA THR A 173 -35.50 11.48 -2.81
C THR A 173 -36.34 10.26 -3.18
N GLY A 174 -36.57 9.36 -2.22
CA GLY A 174 -37.43 8.19 -2.36
C GLY A 174 -38.93 8.51 -2.32
N LYS A 175 -39.76 7.49 -2.56
CA LYS A 175 -41.23 7.60 -2.46
C LYS A 175 -41.70 7.48 -1.01
N VAL A 176 -40.92 6.81 -0.17
CA VAL A 176 -41.10 6.65 1.27
C VAL A 176 -39.79 7.05 1.98
N TYR A 177 -39.39 6.35 3.04
CA TYR A 177 -38.17 6.61 3.82
C TYR A 177 -36.98 5.74 3.37
N GLU A 178 -37.01 5.20 2.16
CA GLU A 178 -36.07 4.22 1.59
C GLU A 178 -34.86 4.87 0.90
N GLU A 179 -34.96 6.16 0.58
CA GLU A 179 -33.89 6.85 -0.14
C GLU A 179 -33.75 8.32 0.27
N ALA A 180 -32.51 8.75 0.45
CA ALA A 180 -32.13 10.14 0.68
C ALA A 180 -30.84 10.48 -0.06
N THR A 181 -30.71 11.74 -0.46
CA THR A 181 -29.55 12.27 -1.17
C THR A 181 -28.80 13.28 -0.29
N ALA A 182 -27.47 13.21 -0.28
CA ALA A 182 -26.58 14.13 0.39
C ALA A 182 -25.72 14.90 -0.63
N GLN A 183 -25.69 16.22 -0.50
CA GLN A 183 -24.86 17.11 -1.32
C GLN A 183 -24.12 18.12 -0.45
N CYS A 184 -23.11 18.78 -1.00
CA CYS A 184 -22.45 19.88 -0.34
C CYS A 184 -23.45 21.02 -0.06
N ALA A 185 -23.54 21.47 1.19
CA ALA A 185 -24.55 22.42 1.62
C ALA A 185 -24.35 23.83 1.04
N ALA A 186 -23.10 24.26 0.84
CA ALA A 186 -22.79 25.58 0.30
C ALA A 186 -23.01 25.66 -1.22
N ASP A 187 -22.61 24.60 -1.94
CA ASP A 187 -22.74 24.49 -3.40
C ASP A 187 -22.88 23.02 -3.79
N PRO A 188 -24.09 22.56 -4.20
CA PRO A 188 -24.31 21.19 -4.66
C PRO A 188 -23.42 20.73 -5.82
N SER A 189 -22.83 21.66 -6.58
CA SER A 189 -21.90 21.36 -7.68
C SER A 189 -20.43 21.23 -7.25
N ALA A 190 -20.10 21.64 -6.01
CA ALA A 190 -18.73 21.62 -5.49
C ALA A 190 -18.26 20.22 -5.03
N GLY A 191 -19.14 19.22 -5.00
CA GLY A 191 -18.82 17.86 -4.59
C GLY A 191 -19.71 16.82 -5.26
N PRO A 192 -19.43 15.53 -5.05
CA PRO A 192 -20.26 14.47 -5.58
C PRO A 192 -21.64 14.46 -4.92
N THR A 193 -22.66 14.05 -5.67
CA THR A 193 -23.96 13.71 -5.10
C THR A 193 -23.90 12.30 -4.54
N LEU A 194 -24.23 12.14 -3.26
CA LEU A 194 -24.28 10.84 -2.60
C LEU A 194 -25.73 10.41 -2.45
N VAL A 195 -26.09 9.19 -2.87
CA VAL A 195 -27.44 8.66 -2.70
C VAL A 195 -27.41 7.45 -1.77
N LEU A 196 -28.23 7.48 -0.73
CA LEU A 196 -28.37 6.40 0.24
C LEU A 196 -29.68 5.67 -0.03
N THR A 197 -29.62 4.41 -0.48
CA THR A 197 -30.78 3.56 -0.77
C THR A 197 -30.80 2.35 0.19
N THR A 198 -31.93 2.08 0.84
CA THR A 198 -32.03 1.03 1.87
C THR A 198 -33.48 0.55 2.08
N ASP A 199 -33.66 -0.65 2.64
CA ASP A 199 -34.95 -1.12 3.18
C ASP A 199 -35.21 -0.69 4.63
N LEU A 200 -34.30 0.09 5.22
CA LEU A 200 -34.51 0.78 6.49
C LEU A 200 -35.37 2.04 6.32
N ARG A 201 -35.95 2.53 7.42
CA ARG A 201 -36.65 3.81 7.45
C ARG A 201 -35.67 4.91 7.85
N LEU A 202 -35.23 5.70 6.88
CA LEU A 202 -34.34 6.83 7.08
C LEU A 202 -35.04 7.97 7.83
N GLY A 203 -34.31 8.53 8.80
CA GLY A 203 -34.60 9.81 9.44
C GLY A 203 -33.44 10.77 9.18
N ILE A 204 -33.75 12.00 8.76
CA ILE A 204 -32.75 13.05 8.54
C ILE A 204 -32.69 13.97 9.77
N GLU A 205 -31.51 14.08 10.37
CA GLU A 205 -31.23 14.93 11.53
C GLU A 205 -30.04 15.84 11.22
N GLY A 206 -30.31 17.05 10.71
CA GLY A 206 -29.27 18.00 10.33
C GLY A 206 -28.41 17.50 9.16
N ARG A 207 -27.14 17.18 9.45
CA ARG A 207 -26.14 16.71 8.48
C ARG A 207 -26.02 15.17 8.43
N GLU A 208 -26.92 14.46 9.10
CA GLU A 208 -26.85 13.02 9.27
C GLU A 208 -28.14 12.30 8.86
N ALA A 209 -28.01 11.19 8.14
CA ALA A 209 -29.08 10.23 7.90
C ALA A 209 -28.95 9.06 8.89
N ARG A 210 -30.00 8.81 9.67
CA ARG A 210 -30.07 7.78 10.70
C ARG A 210 -31.15 6.75 10.41
N ALA A 211 -30.94 5.52 10.86
CA ALA A 211 -32.01 4.53 10.93
C ALA A 211 -31.80 3.60 12.13
N ARG A 212 -32.91 3.10 12.68
CA ARG A 212 -32.90 2.09 13.74
C ARG A 212 -33.99 1.06 13.48
N THR A 213 -33.69 -0.20 13.69
CA THR A 213 -34.69 -1.26 13.61
C THR A 213 -34.32 -2.41 14.55
N ARG A 214 -35.34 -3.06 15.09
CA ARG A 214 -35.18 -4.31 15.84
C ARG A 214 -35.22 -5.46 14.85
N MET A 215 -34.12 -6.21 14.76
CA MET A 215 -34.01 -7.40 13.91
C MET A 215 -34.23 -8.67 14.73
N GLU A 216 -34.99 -9.60 14.20
CA GLU A 216 -35.17 -10.96 14.70
C GLU A 216 -34.43 -11.98 13.82
N GLU A 217 -34.25 -13.20 14.32
CA GLU A 217 -33.55 -14.25 13.59
C GLU A 217 -34.13 -14.47 12.19
N GLY A 218 -33.26 -14.38 11.17
CA GLY A 218 -33.65 -14.51 9.76
C GLY A 218 -33.81 -13.16 9.04
N ASP A 219 -34.02 -12.07 9.77
CA ASP A 219 -34.16 -10.73 9.20
C ASP A 219 -32.91 -10.31 8.43
N GLN A 220 -33.15 -9.58 7.34
CA GLN A 220 -32.17 -9.16 6.36
C GLN A 220 -32.42 -7.69 6.01
N VAL A 221 -31.35 -6.92 5.93
CA VAL A 221 -31.35 -5.48 5.61
C VAL A 221 -30.19 -5.17 4.69
N TYR A 222 -30.36 -4.21 3.79
CA TYR A 222 -29.26 -3.66 3.00
C TYR A 222 -29.19 -2.14 3.08
N VAL A 223 -27.99 -1.60 2.92
CA VAL A 223 -27.74 -0.17 2.81
C VAL A 223 -26.71 0.06 1.71
N ALA A 224 -27.07 0.84 0.70
CA ALA A 224 -26.20 1.19 -0.43
C ALA A 224 -25.95 2.71 -0.44
N LEU A 225 -24.69 3.12 -0.48
CA LEU A 225 -24.27 4.50 -0.72
C LEU A 225 -23.65 4.58 -2.11
N THR A 226 -24.25 5.33 -3.03
CA THR A 226 -23.79 5.47 -4.43
C THR A 226 -23.36 6.90 -4.74
N TRP A 227 -22.51 7.05 -5.77
CA TRP A 227 -22.06 8.35 -6.30
C TRP A 227 -22.02 8.38 -7.84
N SER A 228 -22.82 7.53 -8.47
CA SER A 228 -22.98 7.46 -9.93
C SER A 228 -24.44 7.25 -10.33
N GLU A 229 -24.70 7.26 -11.64
CA GLU A 229 -26.03 6.98 -12.22
C GLU A 229 -26.34 5.47 -12.32
N LEU A 230 -25.41 4.59 -11.92
CA LEU A 230 -25.62 3.15 -11.97
C LEU A 230 -26.67 2.73 -10.93
N PRO A 231 -27.55 1.76 -11.26
CA PRO A 231 -28.69 1.44 -10.41
C PRO A 231 -28.28 0.80 -9.08
N ALA A 232 -28.73 1.44 -7.99
CA ALA A 232 -28.71 0.89 -6.64
C ALA A 232 -29.65 -0.32 -6.50
N PRO A 233 -29.34 -1.31 -5.63
CA PRO A 233 -30.28 -2.39 -5.33
C PRO A 233 -31.57 -1.85 -4.71
N GLN A 234 -32.70 -2.41 -5.11
CA GLN A 234 -34.04 -2.08 -4.61
C GLN A 234 -34.58 -3.13 -3.64
N THR A 235 -33.89 -4.27 -3.53
CA THR A 235 -34.23 -5.35 -2.60
C THR A 235 -32.97 -5.98 -2.00
N PHE A 236 -33.12 -6.63 -0.85
CA PHE A 236 -32.02 -7.41 -0.27
C PHE A 236 -31.51 -8.50 -1.22
N ALA A 237 -32.38 -9.12 -2.02
CA ALA A 237 -31.97 -10.16 -2.97
C ALA A 237 -31.01 -9.62 -4.04
N GLU A 238 -31.28 -8.41 -4.56
CA GLU A 238 -30.39 -7.72 -5.50
C GLU A 238 -29.07 -7.32 -4.82
N ALA A 239 -29.14 -6.81 -3.58
CA ALA A 239 -27.95 -6.49 -2.79
C ALA A 239 -27.07 -7.74 -2.56
N ALA A 240 -27.68 -8.86 -2.17
CA ALA A 240 -26.99 -10.14 -1.99
C ALA A 240 -26.37 -10.63 -3.31
N GLN A 241 -27.05 -10.43 -4.44
CA GLN A 241 -26.51 -10.78 -5.75
C GLN A 241 -25.31 -9.92 -6.13
N LYS A 242 -25.35 -8.59 -5.91
CA LYS A 242 -24.20 -7.69 -6.12
C LYS A 242 -23.01 -8.09 -5.26
N MET A 243 -23.24 -8.36 -3.96
CA MET A 243 -22.22 -8.86 -3.02
C MET A 243 -21.57 -10.17 -3.50
N TRP A 244 -22.38 -11.10 -4.03
CA TRP A 244 -21.90 -12.34 -4.62
C TRP A 244 -21.06 -12.08 -5.88
N THR A 245 -21.57 -11.30 -6.83
CA THR A 245 -20.86 -10.93 -8.06
C THR A 245 -19.50 -10.30 -7.75
N THR A 246 -19.46 -9.33 -6.83
CA THR A 246 -18.19 -8.72 -6.38
C THR A 246 -17.22 -9.75 -5.81
N THR A 247 -17.71 -10.73 -5.03
CA THR A 247 -16.88 -11.82 -4.52
C THR A 247 -16.29 -12.67 -5.66
N GLU A 248 -17.09 -12.96 -6.68
CA GLU A 248 -16.63 -13.74 -7.83
C GLU A 248 -15.63 -12.95 -8.70
N CYS A 249 -15.80 -11.63 -8.88
CA CYS A 249 -14.81 -10.79 -9.57
C CYS A 249 -13.43 -10.91 -8.91
N TRP A 250 -13.35 -10.77 -7.59
CA TRP A 250 -12.11 -10.91 -6.84
C TRP A 250 -11.52 -12.33 -6.93
N ARG A 251 -12.38 -13.36 -6.82
CA ARG A 251 -11.95 -14.76 -6.90
C ARG A 251 -11.39 -15.11 -8.27
N GLN A 252 -12.06 -14.69 -9.33
CA GLN A 252 -11.57 -14.90 -10.70
C GLN A 252 -10.19 -14.28 -10.87
N TRP A 253 -9.99 -13.05 -10.38
CA TRP A 253 -8.68 -12.39 -10.44
C TRP A 253 -7.61 -13.15 -9.63
N ILE A 254 -7.84 -13.43 -8.34
CA ILE A 254 -6.81 -14.05 -7.49
C ILE A 254 -6.47 -15.47 -7.94
N THR A 255 -7.39 -16.19 -8.60
CA THR A 255 -7.11 -17.56 -9.10
C THR A 255 -6.13 -17.60 -10.28
N LEU A 256 -5.84 -16.47 -10.92
CA LEU A 256 -4.79 -16.37 -11.93
C LEU A 256 -3.39 -16.48 -11.31
N GLY A 257 -3.26 -16.10 -10.04
CA GLY A 257 -2.00 -16.12 -9.32
C GLY A 257 -1.55 -17.53 -8.92
N LYS A 258 -0.23 -17.72 -8.88
CA LYS A 258 0.46 -18.91 -8.42
C LYS A 258 0.86 -18.73 -6.96
N PHE A 259 0.20 -19.49 -6.10
CA PHE A 259 0.45 -19.45 -4.67
C PHE A 259 0.96 -20.82 -4.20
N PRO A 260 2.17 -20.92 -3.62
CA PRO A 260 2.72 -22.18 -3.16
C PRO A 260 1.86 -22.78 -2.04
N ASP A 261 1.84 -24.11 -1.95
CA ASP A 261 1.14 -24.82 -0.87
C ASP A 261 1.98 -24.77 0.41
N HIS A 262 1.97 -23.61 1.05
CA HIS A 262 2.77 -23.28 2.22
C HIS A 262 1.91 -22.65 3.32
N PRO A 263 2.21 -22.80 4.63
CA PRO A 263 1.46 -22.16 5.70
C PRO A 263 1.32 -20.63 5.54
N TRP A 264 2.27 -19.97 4.89
CA TRP A 264 2.24 -18.53 4.63
C TRP A 264 1.50 -18.12 3.35
N ARG A 265 0.90 -19.07 2.61
CA ARG A 265 0.12 -18.82 1.38
C ARG A 265 -0.89 -17.69 1.55
N SER A 266 -1.55 -17.67 2.70
CA SER A 266 -2.63 -16.74 2.98
C SER A 266 -2.17 -15.30 3.22
N TYR A 267 -0.90 -15.08 3.55
CA TYR A 267 -0.29 -13.75 3.57
C TYR A 267 0.01 -13.27 2.14
N LEU A 268 0.54 -14.15 1.29
CA LEU A 268 0.77 -13.85 -0.14
C LEU A 268 -0.54 -13.44 -0.84
N GLN A 269 -1.61 -14.21 -0.63
CA GLN A 269 -2.92 -13.92 -1.22
C GLN A 269 -3.50 -12.59 -0.72
N ARG A 270 -3.37 -12.27 0.57
CA ARG A 270 -3.83 -10.99 1.11
C ARG A 270 -3.03 -9.83 0.53
N SER A 271 -1.69 -9.91 0.53
CA SER A 271 -0.85 -8.87 -0.05
C SER A 271 -1.15 -8.65 -1.53
N ALA A 272 -1.33 -9.71 -2.32
CA ALA A 272 -1.68 -9.60 -3.73
C ALA A 272 -3.03 -8.88 -3.94
N LEU A 273 -4.06 -9.25 -3.16
CA LEU A 273 -5.36 -8.57 -3.18
C LEU A 273 -5.23 -7.10 -2.78
N THR A 274 -4.44 -6.79 -1.75
CA THR A 274 -4.20 -5.40 -1.33
C THR A 274 -3.55 -4.59 -2.45
N LEU A 275 -2.48 -5.10 -3.08
CA LEU A 275 -1.83 -4.43 -4.21
C LEU A 275 -2.78 -4.22 -5.39
N LYS A 276 -3.62 -5.21 -5.72
CA LYS A 276 -4.66 -5.04 -6.73
C LYS A 276 -5.69 -3.98 -6.36
N GLY A 277 -6.13 -3.96 -5.11
CA GLY A 277 -7.04 -2.94 -4.60
C GLY A 277 -6.44 -1.53 -4.58
N LEU A 278 -5.12 -1.39 -4.57
CA LEU A 278 -4.41 -0.10 -4.69
C LEU A 278 -4.11 0.28 -6.15
N THR A 279 -4.39 -0.60 -7.10
CA THR A 279 -4.24 -0.32 -8.53
C THR A 279 -5.51 0.35 -9.04
N TYR A 280 -5.38 1.58 -9.53
CA TYR A 280 -6.46 2.34 -10.13
C TYR A 280 -6.72 1.84 -11.55
N ALA A 281 -7.77 1.03 -11.72
CA ALA A 281 -8.07 0.32 -12.96
C ALA A 281 -8.18 1.23 -14.21
N PRO A 282 -8.74 2.46 -14.14
CA PRO A 282 -8.90 3.30 -15.32
C PRO A 282 -7.60 3.66 -16.01
N THR A 283 -6.52 3.90 -15.26
CA THR A 283 -5.23 4.33 -15.81
C THR A 283 -4.12 3.30 -15.68
N GLY A 284 -4.19 2.40 -14.71
CA GLY A 284 -3.10 1.48 -14.34
C GLY A 284 -2.17 2.03 -13.26
N ALA A 285 -2.43 3.24 -12.74
CA ALA A 285 -1.64 3.81 -11.64
C ALA A 285 -1.75 2.97 -10.36
N LEU A 286 -0.65 2.77 -9.64
CA LEU A 286 -0.67 2.12 -8.34
C LEU A 286 -0.43 3.16 -7.24
N MET A 287 -1.37 3.28 -6.30
CA MET A 287 -1.20 4.18 -5.15
C MET A 287 -0.22 3.59 -4.14
N ALA A 288 0.61 4.44 -3.52
CA ALA A 288 1.49 4.02 -2.42
C ALA A 288 0.68 3.59 -1.17
N ALA A 289 -0.40 4.30 -0.87
CA ALA A 289 -1.42 3.92 0.11
C ALA A 289 -2.74 4.66 -0.20
N PRO A 290 -3.90 4.22 0.33
CA PRO A 290 -5.18 4.92 0.10
C PRO A 290 -5.42 6.07 1.09
N THR A 291 -4.45 6.36 1.97
CA THR A 291 -4.57 7.33 3.08
C THR A 291 -3.60 8.50 2.94
N THR A 292 -3.87 9.55 3.71
CA THR A 292 -2.96 10.66 3.93
C THR A 292 -2.77 10.91 5.41
N SER A 293 -1.63 11.49 5.78
CA SER A 293 -1.37 12.16 7.05
C SER A 293 -1.55 11.29 8.29
N LEU A 294 -1.38 9.98 8.14
CA LEU A 294 -1.18 9.10 9.27
C LEU A 294 0.27 9.23 9.76
N PRO A 295 0.51 9.30 11.07
CA PRO A 295 1.81 9.66 11.60
C PRO A 295 2.81 8.51 11.63
N GLU A 296 4.02 8.74 11.15
CA GLU A 296 5.20 7.87 11.34
C GLU A 296 5.66 7.83 12.81
N THR A 297 5.23 8.80 13.63
CA THR A 297 5.49 8.80 15.07
C THR A 297 4.34 9.47 15.80
N PRO A 298 3.83 8.91 16.93
CA PRO A 298 2.70 9.49 17.64
C PRO A 298 2.87 10.99 17.95
N GLY A 299 1.93 11.81 17.48
CA GLY A 299 1.96 13.27 17.64
C GLY A 299 3.04 14.00 16.81
N GLY A 300 3.77 13.30 15.95
CA GLY A 300 4.88 13.82 15.16
C GLY A 300 4.47 14.63 13.92
N GLU A 301 5.49 15.18 13.26
CA GLU A 301 5.34 16.04 12.07
C GLU A 301 5.49 15.32 10.73
N ARG A 302 5.88 14.04 10.76
CA ARG A 302 6.05 13.16 9.59
C ARG A 302 4.71 12.51 9.20
N ASN A 303 3.88 13.30 8.53
CA ASN A 303 2.53 12.94 8.12
C ASN A 303 2.34 13.34 6.65
N TRP A 304 2.29 12.37 5.73
CA TRP A 304 2.35 12.60 4.29
C TRP A 304 1.12 12.06 3.55
N ASP A 305 0.80 12.65 2.40
CA ASP A 305 -0.24 12.14 1.50
C ASP A 305 0.34 11.10 0.55
N TYR A 306 -0.14 9.86 0.66
CA TYR A 306 0.37 8.68 -0.07
C TYR A 306 -0.60 8.18 -1.14
N ARG A 307 -1.67 8.93 -1.43
CA ARG A 307 -2.72 8.57 -2.41
C ARG A 307 -2.29 8.70 -3.87
N TYR A 308 -0.99 8.85 -4.10
CA TYR A 308 -0.38 9.09 -5.39
C TYR A 308 0.46 7.91 -5.85
N SER A 309 0.85 7.95 -7.12
CA SER A 309 1.60 6.90 -7.79
C SER A 309 3.08 7.26 -7.84
N TRP A 310 3.87 6.71 -6.91
CA TRP A 310 5.33 6.77 -6.97
C TRP A 310 5.83 5.79 -8.02
N VAL A 311 6.71 6.25 -8.91
CA VAL A 311 7.29 5.41 -9.96
C VAL A 311 8.03 4.23 -9.36
N ARG A 312 8.79 4.50 -8.28
CA ARG A 312 9.55 3.50 -7.54
C ARG A 312 8.66 2.43 -6.92
N ASP A 313 7.73 2.85 -6.05
CA ASP A 313 6.88 1.96 -5.28
C ASP A 313 6.03 1.06 -6.19
N SER A 314 5.49 1.66 -7.25
CA SER A 314 4.68 0.96 -8.25
C SER A 314 5.49 -0.10 -8.99
N THR A 315 6.67 0.28 -9.47
CA THR A 315 7.57 -0.64 -10.16
C THR A 315 7.91 -1.85 -9.29
N PHE A 316 8.30 -1.58 -8.05
CA PHE A 316 8.59 -2.63 -7.09
C PHE A 316 7.36 -3.51 -6.86
N ALA A 317 6.17 -2.94 -6.65
CA ALA A 317 4.94 -3.69 -6.40
C ALA A 317 4.57 -4.64 -7.54
N LEU A 318 4.79 -4.21 -8.78
CA LEU A 318 4.55 -5.00 -9.98
C LEU A 318 5.47 -6.20 -10.08
N TRP A 319 6.72 -6.10 -9.60
CA TRP A 319 7.61 -7.26 -9.49
C TRP A 319 7.04 -8.33 -8.54
N GLY A 320 6.43 -7.93 -7.43
CA GLY A 320 5.79 -8.87 -6.50
C GLY A 320 4.59 -9.59 -7.12
N LEU A 321 3.71 -8.85 -7.78
CA LEU A 321 2.58 -9.42 -8.53
C LEU A 321 3.07 -10.37 -9.63
N TYR A 322 4.08 -9.96 -10.38
CA TYR A 322 4.72 -10.78 -11.41
C TYR A 322 5.31 -12.08 -10.84
N THR A 323 5.95 -12.03 -9.67
CA THR A 323 6.49 -13.21 -8.98
C THR A 323 5.39 -14.23 -8.64
N LEU A 324 4.18 -13.75 -8.42
CA LEU A 324 2.97 -14.56 -8.23
C LEU A 324 2.26 -14.89 -9.54
N GLY A 325 2.80 -14.55 -10.71
CA GLY A 325 2.18 -14.82 -12.02
C GLY A 325 1.03 -13.88 -12.39
N LEU A 326 0.94 -12.71 -11.74
CA LEU A 326 -0.04 -11.67 -12.02
C LEU A 326 0.67 -10.53 -12.78
N ASP A 327 0.61 -10.57 -14.12
CA ASP A 327 1.42 -9.72 -14.99
C ASP A 327 0.66 -8.55 -15.65
N ARG A 328 -0.68 -8.60 -15.69
CA ARG A 328 -1.51 -7.59 -16.38
C ARG A 328 -1.36 -6.19 -15.80
N GLU A 329 -1.33 -6.09 -14.48
CA GLU A 329 -1.19 -4.81 -13.78
C GLU A 329 0.11 -4.09 -14.16
N ALA A 330 1.16 -4.84 -14.54
CA ALA A 330 2.42 -4.26 -14.98
C ALA A 330 2.33 -3.63 -16.36
N ASP A 331 1.64 -4.29 -17.30
CA ASP A 331 1.38 -3.74 -18.64
C ASP A 331 0.62 -2.41 -18.54
N ASP A 332 -0.43 -2.37 -17.72
CA ASP A 332 -1.25 -1.17 -17.53
C ASP A 332 -0.46 -0.03 -16.87
N PHE A 333 0.40 -0.34 -15.89
CA PHE A 333 1.26 0.67 -15.26
C PHE A 333 2.34 1.22 -16.22
N PHE A 334 2.95 0.38 -17.06
CA PHE A 334 3.89 0.89 -18.06
C PHE A 334 3.21 1.79 -19.08
N ALA A 335 1.97 1.48 -19.46
CA ALA A 335 1.15 2.37 -20.28
C ALA A 335 0.83 3.69 -19.55
N PHE A 336 0.52 3.65 -18.25
CA PHE A 336 0.36 4.84 -17.42
C PHE A 336 1.63 5.72 -17.41
N LEU A 337 2.81 5.14 -17.21
CA LEU A 337 4.07 5.89 -17.23
C LEU A 337 4.35 6.50 -18.60
N ASN A 338 4.04 5.79 -19.68
CA ASN A 338 4.15 6.34 -21.02
C ASN A 338 3.23 7.56 -21.18
N ASP A 339 1.94 7.44 -20.81
CA ASP A 339 0.98 8.54 -20.86
C ASP A 339 1.44 9.75 -20.02
N ALA A 340 1.90 9.52 -18.78
CA ALA A 340 2.37 10.56 -17.86
C ALA A 340 3.67 11.24 -18.32
N THR A 341 4.42 10.60 -19.22
CA THR A 341 5.66 11.12 -19.80
C THR A 341 5.53 11.59 -21.25
N THR A 342 4.30 11.67 -21.76
CA THR A 342 3.96 12.25 -23.07
C THR A 342 3.15 13.53 -22.88
N GLY A 343 3.67 14.64 -23.40
CA GLY A 343 3.01 15.95 -23.35
C GLY A 343 1.79 16.05 -24.29
N PRO A 344 1.00 17.13 -24.20
CA PRO A 344 -0.22 17.31 -25.00
C PRO A 344 -0.01 17.21 -26.52
N ASP A 345 1.15 17.63 -27.01
CA ASP A 345 1.52 17.62 -28.43
C ASP A 345 2.21 16.32 -28.86
N GLY A 346 2.27 15.31 -27.98
CA GLY A 346 2.99 14.05 -28.20
C GLY A 346 4.49 14.12 -27.87
N GLU A 347 4.99 15.30 -27.49
CA GLU A 347 6.40 15.49 -27.17
C GLU A 347 6.77 14.85 -25.82
N PRO A 348 7.93 14.18 -25.71
CA PRO A 348 8.36 13.59 -24.45
C PRO A 348 8.59 14.64 -23.36
N VAL A 349 8.08 14.40 -22.15
CA VAL A 349 8.38 15.22 -20.97
C VAL A 349 9.21 14.42 -19.95
N PRO A 350 9.95 15.09 -19.04
CA PRO A 350 10.77 14.40 -18.04
C PRO A 350 9.94 13.49 -17.13
N LEU A 351 10.55 12.41 -16.65
CA LEU A 351 9.98 11.56 -15.61
C LEU A 351 10.00 12.32 -14.27
N GLN A 352 8.93 12.25 -13.49
CA GLN A 352 8.86 12.75 -12.11
C GLN A 352 8.89 11.57 -11.14
N VAL A 353 9.19 11.86 -9.87
CA VAL A 353 9.18 10.90 -8.78
C VAL A 353 7.80 10.28 -8.58
N LEU A 354 6.76 11.11 -8.61
CA LEU A 354 5.37 10.68 -8.42
C LEU A 354 4.38 11.50 -9.24
N TYR A 355 3.20 10.92 -9.42
CA TYR A 355 2.09 11.46 -10.20
C TYR A 355 0.75 11.26 -9.47
N GLY A 356 -0.21 12.13 -9.75
CA GLY A 356 -1.62 11.84 -9.47
C GLY A 356 -2.06 10.58 -10.21
N ILE A 357 -3.12 9.93 -9.74
CA ILE A 357 -3.56 8.64 -10.30
C ILE A 357 -4.06 8.74 -11.75
N ASP A 358 -4.37 9.95 -12.25
CA ASP A 358 -4.73 10.21 -13.64
C ASP A 358 -3.58 10.83 -14.46
N GLY A 359 -2.37 10.87 -13.87
CA GLY A 359 -1.15 11.39 -14.48
C GLY A 359 -0.90 12.86 -14.16
N GLU A 360 -1.62 13.44 -13.18
CA GLU A 360 -1.41 14.82 -12.77
C GLU A 360 0.04 15.04 -12.30
N ARG A 361 0.69 16.06 -12.86
CA ARG A 361 2.12 16.35 -12.65
C ARG A 361 2.39 17.38 -11.55
N THR A 362 1.35 18.03 -11.05
CA THR A 362 1.42 19.06 -10.01
C THR A 362 0.65 18.58 -8.80
N LEU A 363 1.36 18.33 -7.70
CA LEU A 363 0.80 17.79 -6.45
C LEU A 363 1.15 18.71 -5.29
N THR A 364 0.84 20.00 -5.43
CA THR A 364 1.19 21.04 -4.45
C THR A 364 0.81 20.63 -3.03
N GLU A 365 1.82 20.51 -2.18
CA GLU A 365 1.64 20.22 -0.76
C GLU A 365 0.99 21.41 -0.06
N THR A 366 -0.09 21.17 0.67
CA THR A 366 -0.78 22.17 1.51
C THR A 366 -1.21 21.56 2.83
N THR A 367 -1.39 22.38 3.87
CA THR A 367 -1.84 21.92 5.19
C THR A 367 -3.32 22.19 5.42
N LEU A 368 -3.96 21.28 6.17
CA LEU A 368 -5.35 21.36 6.62
C LEU A 368 -5.39 21.69 8.12
N ASP A 369 -5.08 22.94 8.47
CA ASP A 369 -4.89 23.36 9.87
C ASP A 369 -6.17 23.26 10.74
N HIS A 370 -7.34 23.18 10.10
CA HIS A 370 -8.63 23.01 10.74
C HIS A 370 -8.88 21.59 11.28
N LEU A 371 -8.15 20.59 10.81
CA LEU A 371 -8.25 19.21 11.29
C LEU A 371 -7.35 18.99 12.50
N SER A 372 -7.83 18.23 13.49
CA SER A 372 -7.02 17.86 14.66
C SER A 372 -5.80 17.00 14.31
N GLY A 373 -5.93 16.13 13.29
CA GLY A 373 -4.95 15.12 12.92
C GLY A 373 -5.12 13.83 13.71
N TYR A 374 -4.71 12.70 13.13
CA TYR A 374 -4.80 11.40 13.79
C TYR A 374 -4.03 11.44 15.11
N ASP A 375 -4.72 11.19 16.22
CA ASP A 375 -4.16 11.24 17.57
C ASP A 375 -3.43 12.57 17.89
N SER A 376 -3.91 13.68 17.32
CA SER A 376 -3.31 15.03 17.40
C SER A 376 -1.99 15.21 16.65
N ALA A 377 -1.61 14.28 15.77
CA ALA A 377 -0.43 14.45 14.92
C ALA A 377 -0.65 15.55 13.88
N ARG A 378 0.30 16.48 13.80
CA ARG A 378 0.21 17.67 12.95
C ARG A 378 1.54 17.96 12.27
N PRO A 379 1.54 18.53 11.06
CA PRO A 379 0.36 18.99 10.31
C PRO A 379 -0.36 17.86 9.58
N VAL A 380 -1.62 18.09 9.20
CA VAL A 380 -2.34 17.27 8.21
C VAL A 380 -2.04 17.85 6.83
N ARG A 381 -1.49 17.04 5.93
CA ARG A 381 -1.07 17.44 4.58
C ARG A 381 -1.96 16.81 3.51
N ILE A 382 -2.16 17.55 2.44
CA ILE A 382 -2.66 17.02 1.15
C ILE A 382 -1.70 17.46 0.05
N GLY A 383 -1.60 16.69 -1.02
CA GLY A 383 -0.48 16.85 -1.96
C GLY A 383 0.82 16.31 -1.34
N ASN A 384 1.89 16.31 -2.12
CA ASN A 384 3.17 15.79 -1.65
C ASN A 384 4.33 16.54 -2.30
N GLY A 385 5.17 17.16 -1.47
CA GLY A 385 6.29 17.98 -1.93
C GLY A 385 7.36 17.23 -2.74
N ALA A 386 7.42 15.90 -2.70
CA ALA A 386 8.40 15.12 -3.46
C ALA A 386 8.19 15.20 -4.98
N TYR A 387 7.04 15.67 -5.47
CA TYR A 387 6.70 15.69 -6.90
C TYR A 387 7.66 16.54 -7.76
N ASN A 388 8.39 17.47 -7.14
CA ASN A 388 9.34 18.37 -7.80
C ASN A 388 10.80 18.12 -7.38
N GLN A 389 11.08 17.01 -6.68
CA GLN A 389 12.45 16.63 -6.33
C GLN A 389 13.15 15.89 -7.47
N ASP A 390 14.47 16.04 -7.54
CA ASP A 390 15.34 15.24 -8.39
C ASP A 390 15.84 14.02 -7.60
N GLN A 391 15.43 12.83 -8.04
CA GLN A 391 15.83 11.53 -7.48
C GLN A 391 16.38 10.65 -8.59
N HIS A 392 17.59 10.11 -8.41
CA HIS A 392 18.30 9.39 -9.47
C HIS A 392 18.04 7.87 -9.45
N ASP A 393 17.40 7.35 -8.40
CA ASP A 393 17.01 5.94 -8.29
C ASP A 393 15.84 5.54 -9.20
N ILE A 394 15.03 6.51 -9.64
CA ILE A 394 13.82 6.27 -10.42
C ILE A 394 14.09 5.56 -11.75
N TRP A 395 15.21 5.88 -12.42
CA TRP A 395 15.57 5.29 -13.73
C TRP A 395 15.92 3.82 -13.59
N GLY A 396 16.74 3.50 -12.58
CA GLY A 396 17.13 2.12 -12.28
C GLY A 396 15.93 1.28 -11.90
N THR A 397 15.07 1.84 -11.05
CA THR A 397 13.88 1.14 -10.58
C THR A 397 13.00 0.78 -11.78
N MET A 398 12.63 1.77 -12.61
CA MET A 398 11.80 1.56 -13.80
C MET A 398 12.39 0.51 -14.76
N LEU A 399 13.67 0.60 -15.10
CA LEU A 399 14.31 -0.32 -16.05
C LEU A 399 14.45 -1.74 -15.51
N ASP A 400 14.64 -1.92 -14.19
CA ASP A 400 14.62 -3.24 -13.57
C ASP A 400 13.24 -3.91 -13.70
N SER A 401 12.15 -3.15 -13.49
CA SER A 401 10.78 -3.65 -13.74
C SER A 401 10.57 -4.13 -15.16
N VAL A 402 10.94 -3.27 -16.12
CA VAL A 402 10.72 -3.55 -17.54
C VAL A 402 11.53 -4.77 -17.94
N TYR A 403 12.78 -4.85 -17.50
CA TYR A 403 13.63 -6.00 -17.77
C TYR A 403 13.02 -7.30 -17.21
N LEU A 404 12.55 -7.32 -15.97
CA LEU A 404 11.92 -8.51 -15.38
C LEU A 404 10.67 -8.94 -16.15
N HIS A 405 9.83 -7.98 -16.55
CA HIS A 405 8.61 -8.24 -17.31
C HIS A 405 8.91 -8.74 -18.74
N VAL A 406 9.82 -8.06 -19.46
CA VAL A 406 10.24 -8.43 -20.82
C VAL A 406 10.95 -9.77 -20.85
N LYS A 407 11.77 -10.08 -19.83
CA LYS A 407 12.56 -11.33 -19.79
C LYS A 407 11.68 -12.57 -19.88
N SER A 408 10.46 -12.57 -19.33
CA SER A 408 9.51 -13.68 -19.54
C SER A 408 9.01 -13.80 -20.97
N ARG A 409 8.85 -12.68 -21.68
CA ARG A 409 8.26 -12.62 -23.02
C ARG A 409 9.31 -12.67 -24.14
N GLN A 410 10.60 -12.48 -23.79
CA GLN A 410 11.75 -12.44 -24.71
C GLN A 410 11.57 -11.42 -25.85
N HIS A 411 10.82 -10.35 -25.60
CA HIS A 411 10.51 -9.33 -26.61
C HIS A 411 10.26 -7.97 -25.95
N VAL A 412 10.98 -6.94 -26.40
CA VAL A 412 10.77 -5.53 -26.00
C VAL A 412 9.75 -4.90 -26.97
N PRO A 413 8.61 -4.37 -26.50
CA PRO A 413 7.68 -3.68 -27.38
C PRO A 413 8.32 -2.44 -28.03
N GLU A 414 8.18 -2.29 -29.35
CA GLU A 414 8.74 -1.16 -30.11
C GLU A 414 8.24 0.21 -29.61
N THR A 415 7.00 0.27 -29.12
CA THR A 415 6.42 1.50 -28.56
C THR A 415 7.08 1.93 -27.26
N LEU A 416 7.72 1.00 -26.53
CA LEU A 416 8.37 1.27 -25.26
C LEU A 416 9.83 1.66 -25.43
N TRP A 417 10.49 1.22 -26.50
CA TRP A 417 11.93 1.43 -26.72
C TRP A 417 12.39 2.89 -26.58
N PRO A 418 11.71 3.91 -27.17
CA PRO A 418 12.11 5.31 -27.02
C PRO A 418 12.06 5.82 -25.56
N LEU A 419 11.15 5.28 -24.74
CA LEU A 419 11.06 5.62 -23.32
C LEU A 419 12.26 5.06 -22.55
N LEU A 420 12.66 3.81 -22.86
CA LEU A 420 13.79 3.14 -22.22
C LEU A 420 15.11 3.85 -22.56
N GLU A 421 15.35 4.13 -23.84
CA GLU A 421 16.55 4.86 -24.28
C GLU A 421 16.66 6.23 -23.60
N ARG A 422 15.55 6.96 -23.48
CA ARG A 422 15.50 8.23 -22.76
C ARG A 422 15.88 8.10 -21.29
N GLN A 423 15.41 7.06 -20.60
CA GLN A 423 15.72 6.85 -19.19
C GLN A 423 17.18 6.47 -18.97
N VAL A 424 17.73 5.57 -19.80
CA VAL A 424 19.17 5.25 -19.75
C VAL A 424 20.00 6.50 -20.04
N GLY A 425 19.61 7.28 -21.06
CA GLY A 425 20.26 8.54 -21.38
C GLY A 425 20.21 9.56 -20.24
N ALA A 426 19.12 9.60 -19.47
CA ALA A 426 19.03 10.44 -18.27
C ALA A 426 20.00 9.97 -17.18
N ALA A 427 20.05 8.67 -16.88
CA ALA A 427 21.01 8.10 -15.94
C ALA A 427 22.46 8.42 -16.35
N ILE A 428 22.82 8.27 -17.64
CA ILE A 428 24.16 8.61 -18.14
C ILE A 428 24.52 10.07 -17.88
N ARG A 429 23.58 10.99 -18.07
CA ARG A 429 23.82 12.44 -17.88
C ARG A 429 24.00 12.82 -16.41
N HIS A 430 23.20 12.22 -15.52
CA HIS A 430 23.04 12.71 -14.16
C HIS A 430 23.72 11.84 -13.08
N TRP A 431 24.21 10.63 -13.41
CA TRP A 431 24.74 9.74 -12.37
C TRP A 431 25.92 10.32 -11.58
N ARG A 432 26.64 11.34 -12.08
CA ARG A 432 27.73 12.01 -11.33
C ARG A 432 27.25 13.14 -10.41
N GLU A 433 25.98 13.49 -10.45
CA GLU A 433 25.39 14.59 -9.68
C GLU A 433 24.83 14.08 -8.33
N PRO A 434 24.79 14.92 -7.28
CA PRO A 434 24.09 14.58 -6.03
C PRO A 434 22.58 14.65 -6.20
N ASP A 435 21.83 13.91 -5.39
CA ASP A 435 20.36 13.85 -5.43
C ASP A 435 19.75 13.77 -4.01
N ARG A 436 18.44 13.54 -3.91
CA ARG A 436 17.71 13.41 -2.62
C ARG A 436 17.54 11.97 -2.13
N GLY A 437 18.07 10.99 -2.85
CA GLY A 437 18.02 9.59 -2.47
C GLY A 437 16.60 9.00 -2.43
N ILE A 438 16.53 7.70 -2.16
CA ILE A 438 15.27 6.95 -2.08
C ILE A 438 14.33 7.42 -0.96
N TRP A 439 14.89 8.03 0.10
CA TRP A 439 14.15 8.50 1.27
C TRP A 439 13.70 9.96 1.17
N GLU A 440 13.89 10.60 0.00
CA GLU A 440 13.34 11.92 -0.31
C GLU A 440 13.79 13.00 0.69
N VAL A 441 15.05 12.92 1.13
CA VAL A 441 15.54 13.72 2.26
C VAL A 441 15.38 15.21 1.98
N ARG A 442 14.98 15.97 3.01
CA ARG A 442 14.77 17.43 2.88
C ARG A 442 16.07 18.22 3.06
N GLY A 443 17.13 17.60 3.63
CA GLY A 443 18.50 18.15 3.74
C GLY A 443 19.22 18.33 2.39
N GLU A 444 20.46 18.83 2.37
CA GLU A 444 21.18 19.09 1.11
C GLU A 444 21.38 17.84 0.23
N PRO A 445 21.33 17.94 -1.12
CA PRO A 445 21.62 16.81 -2.00
C PRO A 445 23.00 16.20 -1.74
N GLN A 446 23.10 14.87 -1.76
CA GLN A 446 24.36 14.15 -1.56
C GLN A 446 24.58 13.07 -2.61
N HIS A 447 25.78 12.50 -2.65
CA HIS A 447 26.04 11.28 -3.42
C HIS A 447 25.59 10.06 -2.62
N PHE A 448 24.29 9.75 -2.69
CA PHE A 448 23.73 8.55 -2.07
C PHE A 448 24.18 7.30 -2.80
N THR A 449 24.83 6.37 -2.10
CA THR A 449 25.36 5.14 -2.68
C THR A 449 24.26 4.30 -3.32
N SER A 450 23.07 4.25 -2.71
CA SER A 450 21.92 3.55 -3.29
C SER A 450 21.45 4.18 -4.60
N SER A 451 21.42 5.51 -4.72
CA SER A 451 21.10 6.19 -5.98
C SER A 451 22.10 5.84 -7.09
N LYS A 452 23.40 5.78 -6.77
CA LYS A 452 24.45 5.40 -7.74
C LYS A 452 24.32 3.93 -8.17
N ILE A 453 24.04 3.03 -7.23
CA ILE A 453 23.70 1.63 -7.54
C ILE A 453 22.48 1.56 -8.45
N MET A 454 21.45 2.38 -8.24
CA MET A 454 20.28 2.38 -9.11
C MET A 454 20.56 3.00 -10.49
N CYS A 455 21.46 3.98 -10.61
CA CYS A 455 21.99 4.39 -11.92
C CYS A 455 22.74 3.23 -12.60
N TRP A 456 23.55 2.46 -11.87
CA TRP A 456 24.16 1.23 -12.41
C TRP A 456 23.09 0.24 -12.90
N VAL A 457 22.04 0.00 -12.11
CA VAL A 457 20.91 -0.86 -12.52
C VAL A 457 20.28 -0.35 -13.81
N ALA A 458 20.08 0.96 -13.94
CA ALA A 458 19.53 1.55 -15.15
C ALA A 458 20.36 1.18 -16.40
N LEU A 459 21.69 1.27 -16.29
CA LEU A 459 22.61 0.98 -17.39
C LEU A 459 22.70 -0.53 -17.67
N ASP A 460 22.83 -1.37 -16.64
CA ASP A 460 22.92 -2.83 -16.81
C ASP A 460 21.62 -3.41 -17.39
N ARG A 461 20.46 -3.00 -16.89
CA ARG A 461 19.16 -3.46 -17.40
C ARG A 461 18.86 -2.88 -18.77
N GLY A 462 19.20 -1.61 -18.99
CA GLY A 462 19.15 -0.97 -20.30
C GLY A 462 19.96 -1.74 -21.34
N ALA A 463 21.20 -2.12 -21.02
CA ALA A 463 22.07 -2.89 -21.92
C ALA A 463 21.47 -4.25 -22.27
N LYS A 464 20.94 -4.98 -21.29
CA LYS A 464 20.25 -6.27 -21.52
C LYS A 464 19.00 -6.12 -22.39
N LEU A 465 18.23 -5.04 -22.18
CA LEU A 465 17.07 -4.73 -23.02
C LEU A 465 17.49 -4.37 -24.46
N ALA A 466 18.60 -3.64 -24.62
CA ALA A 466 19.18 -3.33 -25.93
C ALA A 466 19.61 -4.61 -26.68
N GLU A 467 20.24 -5.57 -26.00
CA GLU A 467 20.58 -6.87 -26.59
C GLU A 467 19.34 -7.62 -27.08
N LEU A 468 18.27 -7.63 -26.28
CA LEU A 468 17.00 -8.27 -26.64
C LEU A 468 16.28 -7.56 -27.79
N HIS A 469 16.45 -6.25 -27.93
CA HIS A 469 15.88 -5.45 -29.02
C HIS A 469 16.72 -5.51 -30.31
N GLY A 470 18.00 -5.87 -30.22
CA GLY A 470 18.93 -6.02 -31.35
C GLY A 470 19.98 -4.90 -31.48
N GLU A 471 20.03 -3.98 -30.52
CA GLU A 471 20.88 -2.78 -30.49
C GLU A 471 22.25 -3.08 -29.83
N LEU A 472 23.03 -3.97 -30.42
CA LEU A 472 24.26 -4.52 -29.81
C LEU A 472 25.35 -3.47 -29.54
N GLU A 473 25.50 -2.46 -30.40
CA GLU A 473 26.49 -1.38 -30.19
C GLU A 473 26.09 -0.47 -29.02
N ILE A 474 24.79 -0.20 -28.89
CA ILE A 474 24.24 0.58 -27.77
C ILE A 474 24.42 -0.21 -26.47
N ALA A 475 24.12 -1.52 -26.49
CA ALA A 475 24.30 -2.41 -25.35
C ALA A 475 25.74 -2.40 -24.83
N ALA A 476 26.72 -2.58 -25.72
CA ALA A 476 28.15 -2.59 -25.34
C ALA A 476 28.56 -1.27 -24.66
N ARG A 477 28.18 -0.13 -25.25
CA ARG A 477 28.47 1.20 -24.66
C ARG A 477 27.82 1.38 -23.29
N TRP A 478 26.60 0.89 -23.10
CA TRP A 478 25.91 0.99 -21.81
C TRP A 478 26.54 0.07 -20.75
N TYR A 479 27.01 -1.12 -21.12
CA TYR A 479 27.80 -1.96 -20.21
C TYR A 479 29.11 -1.29 -19.78
N ASP A 480 29.84 -0.64 -20.69
CA ASP A 480 31.08 0.06 -20.35
C ASP A 480 30.83 1.17 -19.30
N ILE A 481 29.74 1.92 -19.44
CA ILE A 481 29.34 2.95 -18.47
C ILE A 481 28.86 2.32 -17.16
N ALA A 482 28.16 1.17 -17.22
CA ALA A 482 27.78 0.45 -16.00
C ALA A 482 29.03 0.06 -15.20
N GLU A 483 30.07 -0.49 -15.84
CA GLU A 483 31.31 -0.83 -15.14
C GLU A 483 32.01 0.42 -14.59
N GLU A 484 31.98 1.57 -15.28
CA GLU A 484 32.47 2.83 -14.73
C GLU A 484 31.74 3.24 -13.43
N ILE A 485 30.39 3.19 -13.43
CA ILE A 485 29.58 3.51 -12.24
C ILE A 485 29.88 2.51 -11.11
N LYS A 486 30.06 1.23 -11.45
CA LYS A 486 30.39 0.18 -10.48
C LYS A 486 31.72 0.48 -9.80
N ASP A 487 32.76 0.76 -10.57
CA ASP A 487 34.09 1.08 -10.05
C ASP A 487 34.04 2.34 -9.16
N ASP A 488 33.27 3.36 -9.56
CA ASP A 488 33.07 4.57 -8.77
C ASP A 488 32.38 4.28 -7.41
N VAL A 489 31.29 3.51 -7.41
CA VAL A 489 30.59 3.09 -6.19
C VAL A 489 31.50 2.29 -5.26
N LEU A 490 32.28 1.34 -5.80
CA LEU A 490 33.17 0.51 -4.99
C LEU A 490 34.37 1.27 -4.45
N THR A 491 34.74 2.38 -5.09
CA THR A 491 35.83 3.26 -4.64
C THR A 491 35.36 4.23 -3.57
N HIS A 492 34.16 4.81 -3.71
CA HIS A 492 33.73 5.95 -2.89
C HIS A 492 32.60 5.63 -1.91
N GLY A 493 31.80 4.60 -2.17
CA GLY A 493 30.62 4.22 -1.39
C GLY A 493 30.84 3.07 -0.40
N VAL A 494 32.09 2.63 -0.21
CA VAL A 494 32.47 1.53 0.68
C VAL A 494 33.44 2.06 1.75
N ASP A 495 33.19 1.74 3.02
CA ASP A 495 34.08 2.11 4.12
C ASP A 495 35.31 1.19 4.25
N ALA A 496 36.17 1.49 5.23
CA ALA A 496 37.38 0.73 5.49
C ALA A 496 37.14 -0.72 5.94
N ASP A 497 35.94 -1.04 6.44
CA ASP A 497 35.53 -2.38 6.86
C ASP A 497 34.87 -3.18 5.70
N GLY A 498 34.79 -2.59 4.51
CA GLY A 498 34.16 -3.20 3.34
C GLY A 498 32.63 -3.10 3.35
N VAL A 499 32.05 -2.20 4.14
CA VAL A 499 30.60 -2.02 4.24
C VAL A 499 30.18 -0.87 3.32
N LEU A 500 29.11 -1.07 2.54
CA LEU A 500 28.49 0.02 1.78
C LEU A 500 27.89 1.03 2.76
N THR A 501 28.15 2.32 2.53
CA THR A 501 27.67 3.43 3.38
C THR A 501 26.61 4.25 2.67
N GLN A 502 25.79 4.97 3.44
CA GLN A 502 24.66 5.78 2.96
C GLN A 502 25.09 6.74 1.84
N THR A 503 26.18 7.47 2.07
CA THR A 503 26.74 8.44 1.14
C THR A 503 28.23 8.23 0.93
N TYR A 504 28.74 8.74 -0.19
CA TYR A 504 30.15 8.66 -0.54
C TYR A 504 31.05 9.33 0.50
N GLY A 505 32.10 8.62 0.92
CA GLY A 505 33.01 9.07 1.97
C GLY A 505 32.41 9.14 3.39
N GLY A 506 31.14 8.77 3.55
CA GLY A 506 30.46 8.69 4.85
C GLY A 506 30.78 7.40 5.62
N SER A 507 30.16 7.24 6.79
CA SER A 507 30.23 6.01 7.61
C SER A 507 28.86 5.53 8.13
N THR A 508 27.79 6.24 7.76
CA THR A 508 26.42 5.94 8.19
C THR A 508 25.87 4.74 7.41
N LEU A 509 25.16 3.84 8.08
CA LEU A 509 24.45 2.74 7.44
C LEU A 509 23.10 3.19 6.90
N ASP A 510 22.67 2.58 5.80
CA ASP A 510 21.35 2.81 5.21
C ASP A 510 20.73 1.48 4.75
N ALA A 511 19.47 1.26 5.12
CA ALA A 511 18.76 0.03 4.79
C ALA A 511 18.54 -0.16 3.28
N SER A 512 18.53 0.91 2.48
CA SER A 512 18.43 0.83 1.02
C SER A 512 19.59 0.06 0.39
N LEU A 513 20.72 -0.08 1.08
CA LEU A 513 21.87 -0.85 0.59
C LEU A 513 21.66 -2.37 0.65
N LEU A 514 20.61 -2.84 1.32
CA LEU A 514 20.13 -4.21 1.18
C LEU A 514 19.69 -4.51 -0.26
N LEU A 515 19.28 -3.48 -1.02
CA LEU A 515 18.92 -3.64 -2.42
C LEU A 515 20.12 -4.06 -3.29
N ALA A 516 21.37 -3.77 -2.89
CA ALA A 516 22.55 -4.10 -3.68
C ALA A 516 22.65 -5.59 -4.03
N VAL A 517 22.32 -6.49 -3.09
CA VAL A 517 22.27 -7.93 -3.36
C VAL A 517 21.01 -8.33 -4.13
N LEU A 518 19.88 -7.68 -3.85
CA LEU A 518 18.59 -7.99 -4.48
C LEU A 518 18.56 -7.58 -5.97
N THR A 519 19.26 -6.50 -6.34
CA THR A 519 19.42 -6.04 -7.73
C THR A 519 20.63 -6.65 -8.43
N ARG A 520 21.38 -7.53 -7.75
CA ARG A 520 22.58 -8.21 -8.29
C ARG A 520 23.70 -7.25 -8.69
N PHE A 521 23.86 -6.13 -7.97
CA PHE A 521 25.00 -5.22 -8.14
C PHE A 521 26.34 -5.94 -7.96
N LEU A 522 26.40 -6.80 -6.92
CA LEU A 522 27.49 -7.72 -6.66
C LEU A 522 26.96 -9.13 -6.35
N PRO A 523 27.78 -10.18 -6.52
CA PRO A 523 27.45 -11.54 -6.12
C PRO A 523 27.11 -11.65 -4.62
N PRO A 524 26.20 -12.55 -4.20
CA PRO A 524 25.84 -12.73 -2.78
C PRO A 524 26.99 -13.19 -1.87
N ASP A 525 28.04 -13.80 -2.44
CA ASP A 525 29.24 -14.24 -1.72
C ASP A 525 30.36 -13.18 -1.68
N ASP A 526 30.17 -12.02 -2.34
CA ASP A 526 31.11 -10.89 -2.22
C ASP A 526 31.18 -10.43 -0.75
N HIS A 527 32.41 -10.33 -0.24
CA HIS A 527 32.66 -9.94 1.13
C HIS A 527 32.00 -8.61 1.51
N ARG A 528 31.87 -7.65 0.59
CA ARG A 528 31.23 -6.35 0.83
C ARG A 528 29.72 -6.46 0.99
N ILE A 529 29.08 -7.33 0.19
CA ILE A 529 27.66 -7.62 0.31
C ILE A 529 27.36 -8.28 1.65
N ARG A 530 28.10 -9.34 1.99
CA ARG A 530 27.94 -10.03 3.27
C ARG A 530 28.17 -9.07 4.44
N ALA A 531 29.25 -8.28 4.40
CA ALA A 531 29.57 -7.31 5.45
C ALA A 531 28.44 -6.27 5.60
N THR A 532 27.90 -5.75 4.49
CA THR A 532 26.80 -4.77 4.51
C THR A 532 25.52 -5.34 5.10
N VAL A 533 25.09 -6.53 4.65
CA VAL A 533 23.86 -7.18 5.15
C VAL A 533 23.96 -7.47 6.64
N LEU A 534 25.10 -8.00 7.09
CA LEU A 534 25.33 -8.30 8.50
C LEU A 534 25.45 -7.02 9.35
N ALA A 535 26.12 -5.98 8.84
CA ALA A 535 26.22 -4.69 9.50
C ALA A 535 24.84 -4.06 9.73
N ILE A 536 23.95 -4.10 8.72
CA ILE A 536 22.58 -3.60 8.84
C ILE A 536 21.79 -4.44 9.86
N ALA A 537 21.87 -5.77 9.75
CA ALA A 537 21.17 -6.69 10.66
C ALA A 537 21.56 -6.47 12.13
N ASP A 538 22.84 -6.21 12.40
CA ASP A 538 23.39 -6.18 13.74
C ASP A 538 23.46 -4.75 14.33
N ARG A 539 23.55 -3.71 13.49
CA ARG A 539 23.79 -2.31 13.94
C ARG A 539 22.72 -1.31 13.52
N LEU A 540 21.85 -1.62 12.55
CA LEU A 540 20.77 -0.74 12.08
C LEU A 540 19.38 -1.30 12.44
N THR A 541 19.27 -1.93 13.61
CA THR A 541 18.00 -2.45 14.11
C THR A 541 17.64 -1.91 15.49
N GLU A 542 16.34 -1.83 15.76
CA GLU A 542 15.75 -1.61 17.08
C GLU A 542 14.81 -2.74 17.43
N ASN A 543 15.08 -3.41 18.54
CA ASN A 543 14.43 -4.67 18.89
C ASN A 543 14.37 -5.64 17.70
N GLY A 544 15.36 -5.67 16.79
CA GLY A 544 15.37 -6.56 15.63
C GLY A 544 14.48 -6.14 14.45
N LEU A 545 13.87 -4.96 14.46
CA LEU A 545 13.27 -4.33 13.29
C LEU A 545 14.23 -3.28 12.72
N VAL A 546 14.28 -3.15 11.39
CA VAL A 546 15.28 -2.33 10.68
C VAL A 546 14.82 -0.88 10.57
N LEU A 547 15.71 0.06 10.91
CA LEU A 547 15.53 1.50 10.66
C LEU A 547 15.95 1.84 9.22
N ARG A 548 15.41 2.91 8.61
CA ARG A 548 15.92 3.41 7.31
C ARG A 548 17.39 3.81 7.42
N TYR A 549 17.68 4.62 8.42
CA TYR A 549 18.98 5.12 8.85
C TYR A 549 18.84 5.59 10.32
N ARG A 550 19.94 6.03 10.93
CA ARG A 550 19.90 6.65 12.27
C ARG A 550 19.78 8.16 12.15
N THR A 551 18.69 8.73 12.67
CA THR A 551 18.41 10.18 12.60
C THR A 551 19.48 11.02 13.31
N GLU A 552 20.23 10.46 14.27
CA GLU A 552 21.33 11.17 14.94
C GLU A 552 22.55 11.39 14.03
N THR A 553 22.65 10.62 12.94
CA THR A 553 23.81 10.60 12.04
C THR A 553 23.47 10.91 10.59
N THR A 554 22.20 11.25 10.32
CA THR A 554 21.70 11.59 8.98
C THR A 554 20.93 12.90 9.07
N ASP A 555 21.29 13.87 8.24
CA ASP A 555 20.51 15.10 8.07
C ASP A 555 19.37 14.83 7.08
N ASP A 556 18.22 14.41 7.59
CA ASP A 556 16.99 14.19 6.82
C ASP A 556 16.15 15.47 6.64
N GLY A 557 16.57 16.57 7.29
CA GLY A 557 15.86 17.85 7.31
C GLY A 557 14.61 17.88 8.21
N LEU A 558 14.43 16.90 9.11
CA LEU A 558 13.27 16.77 10.00
C LEU A 558 13.71 16.59 11.46
N SER A 559 12.78 16.80 12.40
CA SER A 559 13.07 16.68 13.84
C SER A 559 12.46 15.42 14.46
N GLY A 560 13.08 14.91 15.52
CA GLY A 560 12.56 13.78 16.30
C GLY A 560 12.92 12.40 15.76
N ASN A 561 12.33 11.37 16.39
CA ASN A 561 12.54 9.98 16.03
C ASN A 561 11.57 9.56 14.90
N GLU A 562 11.85 8.42 14.30
CA GLU A 562 11.02 7.74 13.31
C GLU A 562 10.74 6.31 13.81
N GLY A 563 9.62 5.71 13.40
CA GLY A 563 9.41 4.29 13.61
C GLY A 563 10.32 3.42 12.74
N THR A 564 10.15 2.10 12.82
CA THR A 564 10.89 1.20 11.94
C THR A 564 10.12 0.98 10.65
N PHE A 565 10.70 1.39 9.53
CA PHE A 565 10.10 1.29 8.20
C PHE A 565 9.98 -0.19 7.79
N THR A 566 8.75 -0.69 7.71
CA THR A 566 8.48 -2.14 7.73
C THR A 566 9.13 -2.88 6.56
N ILE A 567 9.15 -2.23 5.39
CA ILE A 567 9.80 -2.75 4.19
C ILE A 567 11.28 -3.06 4.40
N CYS A 568 12.03 -2.25 5.15
CA CYS A 568 13.46 -2.47 5.38
C CYS A 568 13.71 -3.81 6.08
N SER A 569 12.81 -4.21 6.98
CA SER A 569 12.88 -5.52 7.65
C SER A 569 12.60 -6.67 6.69
N PHE A 570 11.65 -6.51 5.77
CA PHE A 570 11.39 -7.52 4.73
C PHE A 570 12.52 -7.59 3.66
N TRP A 571 13.16 -6.47 3.33
CA TRP A 571 14.37 -6.48 2.53
C TRP A 571 15.50 -7.23 3.23
N LEU A 572 15.64 -7.06 4.55
CA LEU A 572 16.66 -7.78 5.31
C LEU A 572 16.40 -9.29 5.29
N VAL A 573 15.15 -9.74 5.43
CA VAL A 573 14.79 -11.15 5.23
C VAL A 573 15.29 -11.65 3.87
N SER A 574 14.94 -10.92 2.81
CA SER A 574 15.31 -11.30 1.44
C SER A 574 16.82 -11.36 1.24
N ALA A 575 17.56 -10.36 1.75
CA ALA A 575 19.01 -10.29 1.65
C ALA A 575 19.71 -11.37 2.48
N LEU A 576 19.20 -11.70 3.67
CA LEU A 576 19.70 -12.80 4.50
C LEU A 576 19.57 -14.14 3.78
N VAL A 577 18.45 -14.40 3.08
CA VAL A 577 18.30 -15.60 2.24
C VAL A 577 19.37 -15.65 1.15
N GLU A 578 19.60 -14.54 0.44
CA GLU A 578 20.58 -14.47 -0.65
C GLU A 578 22.00 -14.78 -0.18
N ILE A 579 22.39 -14.30 1.00
CA ILE A 579 23.71 -14.59 1.58
C ILE A 579 23.75 -15.94 2.33
N GLY A 580 22.71 -16.78 2.24
CA GLY A 580 22.67 -18.11 2.84
C GLY A 580 22.37 -18.16 4.34
N GLU A 581 21.96 -17.05 4.96
CA GLU A 581 21.59 -16.94 6.39
C GLU A 581 20.11 -17.31 6.62
N LEU A 582 19.67 -18.43 6.04
CA LEU A 582 18.25 -18.85 6.03
C LEU A 582 17.62 -18.93 7.43
N PRO A 583 18.27 -19.48 8.48
CA PRO A 583 17.67 -19.51 9.82
C PRO A 583 17.36 -18.12 10.39
N ARG A 584 18.26 -17.15 10.20
CA ARG A 584 18.05 -15.75 10.63
C ARG A 584 16.92 -15.12 9.84
N ALA A 585 16.90 -15.33 8.52
CA ALA A 585 15.87 -14.83 7.63
C ALA A 585 14.49 -15.35 8.02
N ARG A 586 14.37 -16.65 8.31
CA ARG A 586 13.12 -17.29 8.74
C ARG A 586 12.60 -16.73 10.05
N GLN A 587 13.48 -16.60 11.06
CA GLN A 587 13.10 -16.05 12.36
C GLN A 587 12.58 -14.61 12.25
N LEU A 588 13.26 -13.77 11.46
CA LEU A 588 12.82 -12.39 11.21
C LEU A 588 11.49 -12.38 10.45
N CYS A 589 11.33 -13.23 9.44
CA CYS A 589 10.09 -13.33 8.66
C CYS A 589 8.90 -13.76 9.53
N GLU A 590 9.05 -14.81 10.34
CA GLU A 590 8.00 -15.29 11.27
C GLU A 590 7.55 -14.18 12.22
N ARG A 591 8.51 -13.39 12.71
CA ARG A 591 8.22 -12.24 13.57
C ARG A 591 7.46 -11.14 12.82
N LEU A 592 7.90 -10.77 11.62
CA LEU A 592 7.21 -9.78 10.79
C LEU A 592 5.77 -10.21 10.48
N LEU A 593 5.57 -11.49 10.13
CA LEU A 593 4.25 -12.07 9.91
C LEU A 593 3.35 -12.06 11.15
N GLY A 594 3.95 -12.04 12.35
CA GLY A 594 3.28 -11.88 13.63
C GLY A 594 2.78 -10.46 13.92
N TYR A 595 3.33 -9.43 13.26
CA TYR A 595 2.86 -8.04 13.38
C TYR A 595 1.70 -7.71 12.44
N ALA A 596 1.29 -8.64 11.56
CA ALA A 596 0.17 -8.39 10.66
C ALA A 596 -1.08 -7.96 11.43
N SER A 597 -1.86 -7.05 10.85
CA SER A 597 -3.15 -6.71 11.44
C SER A 597 -4.06 -7.94 11.56
N PRO A 598 -5.18 -7.87 12.34
CA PRO A 598 -6.16 -8.96 12.39
C PRO A 598 -6.69 -9.39 11.01
N LEU A 599 -6.57 -8.51 10.01
CA LEU A 599 -6.97 -8.72 8.62
C LEU A 599 -5.79 -8.97 7.66
N ARG A 600 -4.59 -9.19 8.21
CA ARG A 600 -3.30 -9.41 7.53
C ARG A 600 -2.86 -8.26 6.63
N LEU A 601 -3.13 -7.04 7.07
CA LEU A 601 -2.67 -5.80 6.44
C LEU A 601 -1.49 -5.23 7.21
N TYR A 602 -0.70 -4.39 6.53
CA TYR A 602 0.44 -3.69 7.12
C TYR A 602 0.38 -2.20 6.80
N ALA A 603 0.70 -1.39 7.80
CA ALA A 603 1.04 0.00 7.58
C ALA A 603 2.47 0.13 7.08
N GLU A 604 2.85 1.37 6.84
CA GLU A 604 4.18 1.80 6.47
C GLU A 604 5.25 1.42 7.51
N GLU A 605 4.96 1.64 8.79
CA GLU A 605 5.90 1.44 9.88
C GLU A 605 5.32 0.58 11.00
N ILE A 606 6.23 -0.04 11.75
CA ILE A 606 5.92 -0.72 13.00
C ILE A 606 6.77 -0.08 14.10
N GLU A 607 6.14 0.27 15.21
CA GLU A 607 6.86 0.73 16.39
C GLU A 607 7.58 -0.47 17.05
N PRO A 608 8.91 -0.44 17.22
CA PRO A 608 9.69 -1.62 17.62
C PRO A 608 9.41 -2.13 19.03
N HIS A 609 8.78 -1.33 19.90
CA HIS A 609 8.50 -1.68 21.29
C HIS A 609 7.10 -2.26 21.48
N SER A 610 6.07 -1.60 20.94
CA SER A 610 4.69 -2.05 21.10
C SER A 610 4.18 -2.94 19.96
N GLY A 611 4.81 -2.90 18.79
CA GLY A 611 4.27 -3.48 17.57
C GLY A 611 3.12 -2.69 16.95
N ARG A 612 2.83 -1.47 17.46
CA ARG A 612 1.82 -0.57 16.91
C ARG A 612 2.18 -0.21 15.47
N HIS A 613 1.19 -0.23 14.59
CA HIS A 613 1.33 0.26 13.22
C HIS A 613 1.32 1.79 13.19
N LEU A 614 2.22 2.36 12.40
CA LEU A 614 2.44 3.80 12.21
C LEU A 614 2.53 4.09 10.70
N GLY A 615 2.34 5.35 10.33
CA GLY A 615 2.34 5.81 8.94
C GLY A 615 1.11 5.35 8.13
N ASN A 616 1.16 5.51 6.82
CA ASN A 616 0.03 5.27 5.93
C ASN A 616 -0.40 3.79 5.83
N PHE A 617 -1.69 3.52 5.56
CA PHE A 617 -2.26 2.17 5.67
C PHE A 617 -3.42 1.85 4.69
N PRO A 618 -3.50 0.62 4.16
CA PRO A 618 -2.40 -0.32 4.03
C PRO A 618 -1.36 0.23 3.05
N GLN A 619 -0.08 -0.09 3.28
CA GLN A 619 1.01 0.43 2.47
C GLN A 619 1.43 -0.58 1.39
N ALA A 620 1.42 -0.16 0.12
CA ALA A 620 1.76 -1.00 -1.03
C ALA A 620 3.16 -1.58 -0.91
N PHE A 621 4.13 -0.73 -0.54
CA PHE A 621 5.55 -1.08 -0.59
C PHE A 621 5.90 -2.22 0.40
N THR A 622 5.28 -2.24 1.58
CA THR A 622 5.43 -3.28 2.60
C THR A 622 4.77 -4.57 2.16
N HIS A 623 3.56 -4.50 1.59
CA HIS A 623 2.86 -5.68 1.09
C HIS A 623 3.64 -6.38 -0.03
N LEU A 624 4.30 -5.60 -0.89
CA LEU A 624 5.25 -6.14 -1.85
C LEU A 624 6.45 -6.81 -1.16
N ALA A 625 7.14 -6.08 -0.30
CA ALA A 625 8.39 -6.58 0.28
C ALA A 625 8.15 -7.89 1.04
N LEU A 626 6.98 -8.02 1.66
CA LEU A 626 6.46 -9.26 2.21
C LEU A 626 6.39 -10.37 1.16
N ILE A 627 5.76 -10.13 0.00
CA ILE A 627 5.65 -11.14 -1.08
C ILE A 627 7.04 -11.66 -1.47
N ASN A 628 8.00 -10.75 -1.66
CA ASN A 628 9.35 -11.11 -2.07
C ASN A 628 10.08 -11.91 -0.98
N ALA A 629 10.05 -11.42 0.25
CA ALA A 629 10.67 -12.07 1.41
C ALA A 629 10.12 -13.48 1.65
N VAL A 630 8.79 -13.62 1.66
CA VAL A 630 8.11 -14.91 1.83
C VAL A 630 8.45 -15.85 0.68
N THR A 631 8.47 -15.36 -0.56
CA THR A 631 8.83 -16.19 -1.72
C THR A 631 10.29 -16.63 -1.68
N HIS A 632 11.22 -15.78 -1.26
CA HIS A 632 12.63 -16.13 -1.07
C HIS A 632 12.79 -17.27 -0.05
N ILE A 633 12.10 -17.18 1.10
CA ILE A 633 12.13 -18.24 2.12
C ILE A 633 11.58 -19.55 1.56
N ILE A 634 10.38 -19.53 0.96
CA ILE A 634 9.73 -20.75 0.44
C ILE A 634 10.61 -21.44 -0.60
N ARG A 635 11.17 -20.68 -1.55
CA ARG A 635 12.08 -21.24 -2.56
C ARG A 635 13.34 -21.85 -1.97
N ALA A 636 13.92 -21.20 -0.95
CA ALA A 636 15.12 -21.72 -0.28
C ALA A 636 14.83 -23.01 0.51
N GLU A 637 13.65 -23.10 1.13
CA GLU A 637 13.18 -24.32 1.82
C GLU A 637 12.95 -25.47 0.85
N GLU A 638 12.23 -25.23 -0.25
CA GLU A 638 11.99 -26.22 -1.31
C GLU A 638 13.30 -26.72 -1.95
N ALA A 639 14.25 -25.82 -2.21
CA ALA A 639 15.57 -26.19 -2.74
C ALA A 639 16.36 -27.06 -1.75
N SER A 640 16.26 -26.78 -0.45
CA SER A 640 16.89 -27.59 0.59
C SER A 640 16.24 -28.98 0.70
N GLU A 641 14.93 -29.10 0.46
CA GLU A 641 14.23 -30.38 0.46
C GLU A 641 14.57 -31.23 -0.78
N ALA A 642 14.62 -30.61 -1.97
CA ALA A 642 15.01 -31.27 -3.21
C ALA A 642 16.47 -31.81 -3.16
N GLY A 643 17.33 -31.21 -2.33
CA GLY A 643 18.71 -31.65 -2.10
C GLY A 643 18.88 -32.84 -1.15
N ARG A 644 17.82 -33.31 -0.47
CA ARG A 644 17.89 -34.52 0.37
C ARG A 644 17.43 -35.75 -0.41
N PHE A 645 18.40 -36.47 -0.99
CA PHE A 645 18.16 -37.84 -1.45
C PHE A 645 17.78 -38.72 -0.24
N VAL A 646 16.52 -39.14 -0.16
CA VAL A 646 16.06 -40.19 0.75
C VAL A 646 16.03 -41.49 -0.05
N PRO A 647 16.94 -42.45 0.21
CA PRO A 647 16.90 -43.74 -0.46
C PRO A 647 15.57 -44.44 -0.17
N ALA A 648 14.92 -45.00 -1.19
CA ALA A 648 13.64 -45.69 -1.08
C ALA A 648 13.64 -46.88 -0.09
N HIS A 649 14.82 -47.34 0.32
CA HIS A 649 15.02 -48.34 1.37
C HIS A 649 16.04 -47.83 2.39
N THR A 650 15.58 -47.24 3.47
CA THR A 650 16.37 -47.18 4.71
C THR A 650 16.12 -48.50 5.44
N PRO A 651 17.08 -49.45 5.51
CA PRO A 651 16.87 -50.67 6.26
C PRO A 651 16.67 -50.31 7.73
N THR A 652 15.58 -50.80 8.30
CA THR A 652 15.36 -50.77 9.75
C THR A 652 16.47 -51.58 10.39
N THR A 653 17.46 -50.92 10.99
CA THR A 653 18.42 -51.56 11.88
C THR A 653 17.70 -51.93 13.16
N GLN A 654 17.02 -53.09 13.14
CA GLN A 654 16.81 -53.86 14.36
C GLN A 654 18.13 -54.53 14.72
N HIS A 655 18.76 -54.05 15.77
CA HIS A 655 19.59 -54.83 16.68
C HIS A 655 19.27 -54.27 18.07
N GLY A 656 18.86 -55.02 19.08
CA GLY A 656 19.06 -56.44 19.36
C GLY A 656 19.33 -56.50 20.86
#